data_AF-A0A239PP28-F1
#
_entry.id   AF-A0A239PP28-F1
#
_cell.length_a   1.000
_cell.length_b   1.000
_cell.length_c   1.000
_cell.angle_alpha   90.00
_cell.angle_beta   90.00
_cell.angle_gamma   90.00
#
_symmetry.space_group_name_H-M   'P 1'
#
loop_
_entity.id
_entity.type
_entity.pdbx_description
1 polymer ?
#
loop_
_entity_poly.entity_id
_entity_poly.type
_entity_poly.pdbx_seq_one_letter_code
_entity_poly.pdbx_strand_id
1 'polypeptide(L)'
;MRRTRLWRGLAGFAACLAAMAVAETMAAATPVSALSAAALYAEPRVKPPAPGPAWLSPADYALLKEIEEALARRDWSRAKALAPAADAPIARSLAQWLYFYAEDPLVDIEEADAFLDGHSGWPAARRIQAHVESRIPNSARPEAILAFFDTRDPVTGEGKIHLARALLDEGQREAAVVQLRDAWINHDLPAIVEQSALARYGRHLRTEDHIARVDRLLWSQQVTAARRIFSRLPPHERRLAETRAALLTSARKAAQMYESLREEDRADPGVMLAAVRYFRRAGEEPRAIAIARQAPADPAALRNAARWWDERQLLMRWALKEGLYTEAYDMAAGHGLEPGGPDFAEAEFNAGWIALRFLGAPERAETHFSALAAHVSAPISLARAYYWLARAAEARGANDIAQARYGEAARHAYTYYGQLAAEKLGAATQNFGPVVEPTPEERARFGSRPTVQAMRMLADLQSDHALMVFAYHVDDELESPGEYVELMRLAERRGATHLAVRAGKVGAGRGAFAPEVAYPLVFVPEEATRFAPPEIILGLSRQESEFNPRAYSRAGARGLMQLLPSTAQITARKEGLPYSRSALLDDPVYNMIIGAAHLSHLMEKYDGSWVMTLAAYNAGANRVEEWIERYGDPRAPGVDPVDWVEQIPFSETRNYVQRVFENAQVYRSRLTQSAIAGRLAADLERGGPNGRAGALAALPPNGNLPPIPERTILIANAAALLAPADAAPMTPAPGDKAASSSAATDEPQQPPQTPARKRRVLAEEQTADRAPAPPARKPSQPALSEPAAAFDEASSAAAGVSGAAGPPDGAEASLARLAENEADAASDSQAEGVPPAPLLGVLIEPASPQNAQDAGSCQTYRDYIAETEREEAAADDLNAGMRAELAGDGPAC
;
A
#
# COMPACT_ATOMS: atom_id res chain seq x y z
N MET A 1 17.94 -44.98 36.16
CA MET A 1 18.73 -46.09 36.76
C MET A 1 18.44 -47.39 36.01
N ARG A 2 19.08 -48.53 36.37
CA ARG A 2 19.08 -49.79 35.58
C ARG A 2 17.66 -50.42 35.51
N ARG A 3 17.13 -50.86 34.35
CA ARG A 3 17.52 -51.93 33.38
C ARG A 3 17.14 -53.36 33.88
N THR A 4 16.11 -53.97 33.25
CA THR A 4 15.98 -55.43 32.87
C THR A 4 16.10 -56.53 33.96
N ARG A 5 15.53 -57.75 33.88
CA ARG A 5 14.75 -58.56 32.90
C ARG A 5 14.26 -59.85 33.62
N LEU A 6 13.29 -60.60 33.08
CA LEU A 6 13.33 -62.08 32.90
C LEU A 6 12.15 -62.58 32.02
N TRP A 7 12.03 -63.90 31.74
CA TRP A 7 11.58 -64.37 30.41
C TRP A 7 10.95 -65.79 30.34
N ARG A 8 10.30 -66.11 29.18
CA ARG A 8 9.71 -67.40 28.68
C ARG A 8 8.28 -67.76 29.18
N GLY A 9 7.35 -68.33 28.38
CA GLY A 9 7.25 -68.45 26.90
C GLY A 9 6.49 -69.70 26.35
N LEU A 10 5.60 -69.52 25.34
CA LEU A 10 4.91 -70.53 24.45
C LEU A 10 3.92 -71.51 25.16
N ALA A 11 2.83 -72.07 24.60
CA ALA A 11 1.93 -71.91 23.41
C ALA A 11 0.66 -72.82 23.65
N GLY A 12 -0.44 -72.95 22.87
CA GLY A 12 -0.95 -72.37 21.60
C GLY A 12 -2.23 -73.11 21.09
N PHE A 13 -2.81 -72.69 19.94
CA PHE A 13 -3.87 -73.33 19.09
C PHE A 13 -5.36 -73.51 19.55
N ALA A 14 -6.24 -72.63 19.02
CA ALA A 14 -7.59 -72.78 18.42
C ALA A 14 -8.68 -73.78 18.91
N ALA A 15 -9.92 -73.28 19.10
CA ALA A 15 -11.10 -73.60 18.24
C ALA A 15 -12.43 -72.84 18.59
N CYS A 16 -13.19 -72.46 17.55
CA CYS A 16 -14.66 -72.27 17.41
C CYS A 16 -15.58 -71.57 18.46
N LEU A 17 -16.14 -70.42 18.01
CA LEU A 17 -17.58 -70.05 17.93
C LEU A 17 -18.45 -69.70 19.18
N ALA A 18 -19.19 -68.59 18.99
CA ALA A 18 -20.54 -68.27 19.47
C ALA A 18 -20.82 -67.95 20.96
N ALA A 19 -20.78 -66.65 21.29
CA ALA A 19 -21.84 -65.97 22.04
C ALA A 19 -21.84 -64.45 21.68
N MET A 20 -23.02 -63.80 21.66
CA MET A 20 -23.15 -62.36 21.38
C MET A 20 -23.36 -61.58 22.67
N ALA A 21 -22.71 -60.41 22.83
CA ALA A 21 -23.24 -59.13 23.35
C ALA A 21 -22.12 -58.20 23.86
N VAL A 22 -22.44 -56.90 23.95
CA VAL A 22 -21.68 -55.82 24.65
C VAL A 22 -20.28 -55.49 24.08
N ALA A 23 -20.26 -54.74 22.97
CA ALA A 23 -19.24 -53.70 22.69
C ALA A 23 -19.62 -52.87 21.44
N GLU A 24 -20.29 -51.74 21.64
CA GLU A 24 -20.30 -50.63 20.67
C GLU A 24 -19.78 -49.35 21.36
N THR A 25 -19.47 -48.32 20.57
CA THR A 25 -18.99 -46.98 21.00
C THR A 25 -17.59 -46.86 21.62
N MET A 26 -16.56 -47.47 21.00
CA MET A 26 -15.24 -46.84 20.81
C MET A 26 -14.53 -47.37 19.55
N ALA A 27 -13.54 -46.60 19.05
CA ALA A 27 -12.62 -46.93 17.96
C ALA A 27 -13.21 -47.08 16.54
N ALA A 28 -13.48 -45.95 15.88
CA ALA A 28 -13.60 -45.84 14.43
C ALA A 28 -12.88 -44.59 13.89
N ALA A 29 -11.60 -44.44 14.23
CA ALA A 29 -10.73 -43.47 13.56
C ALA A 29 -10.38 -44.00 12.17
N THR A 30 -11.16 -43.61 11.15
CA THR A 30 -10.86 -43.96 9.76
C THR A 30 -9.57 -43.29 9.32
N PRO A 31 -8.64 -44.01 8.64
CA PRO A 31 -7.49 -43.36 8.03
C PRO A 31 -7.98 -42.39 6.95
N VAL A 32 -7.28 -41.27 6.79
CA VAL A 32 -7.53 -40.32 5.70
C VAL A 32 -7.27 -41.04 4.38
N SER A 33 -8.35 -41.39 3.67
CA SER A 33 -8.27 -41.91 2.32
C SER A 33 -7.56 -40.88 1.44
N ALA A 34 -6.48 -41.30 0.77
CA ALA A 34 -5.76 -40.42 -0.13
C ALA A 34 -6.69 -39.97 -1.27
N LEU A 35 -7.08 -38.68 -1.24
CA LEU A 35 -7.74 -38.03 -2.36
C LEU A 35 -6.80 -38.13 -3.57
N SER A 36 -7.27 -38.78 -4.64
CA SER A 36 -6.53 -38.75 -5.90
C SER A 36 -6.55 -37.32 -6.44
N ALA A 37 -5.45 -36.87 -7.06
CA ALA A 37 -5.35 -35.51 -7.59
C ALA A 37 -6.50 -35.17 -8.56
N ALA A 38 -7.05 -36.16 -9.27
CA ALA A 38 -8.22 -36.01 -10.14
C ALA A 38 -9.48 -35.47 -9.43
N ALA A 39 -9.63 -35.66 -8.12
CA ALA A 39 -10.76 -35.12 -7.36
C ALA A 39 -10.70 -33.59 -7.19
N LEU A 40 -9.51 -32.98 -7.26
CA LEU A 40 -9.31 -31.53 -7.21
C LEU A 40 -9.61 -30.83 -8.56
N TYR A 41 -9.75 -31.60 -9.65
CA TYR A 41 -9.99 -31.10 -11.01
C TYR A 41 -11.42 -31.39 -11.52
N ALA A 42 -12.40 -31.47 -10.63
CA ALA A 42 -13.81 -31.61 -11.00
C ALA A 42 -14.35 -30.28 -11.58
N GLU A 43 -14.31 -30.12 -12.90
CA GLU A 43 -14.67 -28.87 -13.59
C GLU A 43 -16.03 -28.29 -13.14
N PRO A 44 -16.09 -27.00 -12.73
CA PRO A 44 -17.35 -26.31 -12.47
C PRO A 44 -18.18 -26.18 -13.76
N ARG A 45 -19.22 -27.00 -13.90
CA ARG A 45 -20.07 -27.06 -15.10
C ARG A 45 -21.08 -25.90 -15.19
N VAL A 46 -20.58 -24.67 -15.30
CA VAL A 46 -21.39 -23.48 -15.62
C VAL A 46 -20.95 -22.92 -16.98
N LYS A 47 -21.36 -23.66 -18.03
CA LYS A 47 -21.18 -23.31 -19.46
C LYS A 47 -21.30 -21.80 -19.66
N PRO A 48 -20.39 -21.14 -20.40
CA PRO A 48 -20.27 -19.70 -20.30
C PRO A 48 -21.53 -19.03 -20.89
N PRO A 49 -21.91 -17.84 -20.40
CA PRO A 49 -22.78 -16.98 -21.17
C PRO A 49 -22.13 -16.82 -22.54
N ALA A 50 -22.87 -17.13 -23.61
CA ALA A 50 -22.32 -17.12 -24.95
C ALA A 50 -21.67 -15.74 -25.22
N PRO A 51 -20.45 -15.67 -25.79
CA PRO A 51 -19.83 -14.39 -26.06
C PRO A 51 -20.77 -13.55 -26.92
N GLY A 52 -20.91 -12.28 -26.56
CA GLY A 52 -21.66 -11.33 -27.36
C GLY A 52 -21.04 -11.18 -28.76
N PRO A 53 -21.72 -10.49 -29.70
CA PRO A 53 -21.11 -10.16 -30.97
C PRO A 53 -19.78 -9.43 -30.73
N ALA A 54 -18.74 -9.84 -31.45
CA ALA A 54 -17.42 -9.21 -31.38
C ALA A 54 -17.51 -7.75 -31.85
N TRP A 55 -16.72 -6.89 -31.22
CA TRP A 55 -16.67 -5.46 -31.48
C TRP A 55 -15.66 -5.10 -32.57
N LEU A 56 -14.75 -6.02 -32.89
CA LEU A 56 -13.81 -5.94 -34.00
C LEU A 56 -14.31 -6.74 -35.20
N SER A 57 -14.06 -6.23 -36.40
CA SER A 57 -14.11 -7.06 -37.60
C SER A 57 -12.97 -8.08 -37.59
N PRO A 58 -13.08 -9.22 -38.32
CA PRO A 58 -11.96 -10.16 -38.46
C PRO A 58 -10.69 -9.54 -39.03
N ALA A 59 -10.81 -8.47 -39.83
CA ALA A 59 -9.68 -7.74 -40.40
C ALA A 59 -9.01 -6.83 -39.35
N ASP A 60 -9.79 -6.00 -38.65
CA ASP A 60 -9.26 -5.12 -37.58
C ASP A 60 -8.66 -5.95 -36.44
N TYR A 61 -9.26 -7.09 -36.09
CA TYR A 61 -8.71 -8.02 -35.09
C TYR A 61 -7.33 -8.58 -35.51
N ALA A 62 -7.20 -9.04 -36.76
CA ALA A 62 -5.94 -9.57 -37.27
C ALA A 62 -4.86 -8.48 -37.33
N LEU A 63 -5.21 -7.28 -37.78
CA LEU A 63 -4.32 -6.12 -37.84
C LEU A 63 -3.82 -5.69 -36.46
N LEU A 64 -4.74 -5.51 -35.49
CA LEU A 64 -4.38 -5.12 -34.13
C LEU A 64 -3.53 -6.20 -33.45
N LYS A 65 -3.76 -7.49 -33.75
CA LYS A 65 -2.88 -8.57 -33.30
C LYS A 65 -1.48 -8.50 -33.92
N GLU A 66 -1.36 -8.22 -35.21
CA GLU A 66 -0.05 -8.06 -35.85
C GLU A 66 0.73 -6.87 -35.26
N ILE A 67 0.03 -5.78 -34.89
CA ILE A 67 0.62 -4.63 -34.20
C ILE A 67 1.12 -5.01 -32.81
N GLU A 68 0.30 -5.68 -31.97
CA GLU A 68 0.75 -6.14 -30.65
C GLU A 68 1.97 -7.07 -30.73
N GLU A 69 1.99 -7.97 -31.71
CA GLU A 69 3.13 -8.85 -31.97
C GLU A 69 4.38 -8.10 -32.46
N ALA A 70 4.22 -7.12 -33.36
CA ALA A 70 5.32 -6.29 -33.83
C ALA A 70 5.94 -5.49 -32.68
N LEU A 71 5.12 -4.88 -31.82
CA LEU A 71 5.56 -4.16 -30.63
C LEU A 71 6.24 -5.09 -29.61
N ALA A 72 5.71 -6.29 -29.39
CA ALA A 72 6.35 -7.31 -28.54
C ALA A 72 7.74 -7.73 -29.07
N ARG A 73 7.93 -7.75 -30.40
CA ARG A 73 9.22 -7.98 -31.07
C ARG A 73 10.10 -6.71 -31.19
N ARG A 74 9.61 -5.53 -30.75
CA ARG A 74 10.22 -4.20 -30.95
C ARG A 74 10.44 -3.83 -32.43
N ASP A 75 9.59 -4.34 -33.31
CA ASP A 75 9.51 -3.93 -34.71
C ASP A 75 8.62 -2.68 -34.84
N TRP A 76 9.18 -1.55 -34.40
CA TRP A 76 8.51 -0.25 -34.41
C TRP A 76 8.10 0.16 -35.83
N SER A 77 8.94 -0.13 -36.83
CA SER A 77 8.68 0.18 -38.24
C SER A 77 7.47 -0.57 -38.77
N ARG A 78 7.29 -1.86 -38.44
CA ARG A 78 6.09 -2.61 -38.82
C ARG A 78 4.86 -2.10 -38.07
N ALA A 79 4.95 -1.88 -36.76
CA ALA A 79 3.83 -1.38 -35.96
C ALA A 79 3.33 -0.01 -36.47
N LYS A 80 4.25 0.94 -36.71
CA LYS A 80 3.97 2.26 -37.29
C LYS A 80 3.33 2.17 -38.67
N ALA A 81 3.83 1.31 -39.55
CA ALA A 81 3.28 1.13 -40.89
C ALA A 81 1.87 0.50 -40.91
N LEU A 82 1.53 -0.29 -39.88
CA LEU A 82 0.21 -0.91 -39.71
C LEU A 82 -0.80 -0.02 -38.98
N ALA A 83 -0.37 0.87 -38.08
CA ALA A 83 -1.23 1.73 -37.27
C ALA A 83 -2.34 2.50 -38.04
N PRO A 84 -2.09 3.12 -39.21
CA PRO A 84 -3.15 3.82 -39.95
C PRO A 84 -4.10 2.88 -40.73
N ALA A 85 -3.78 1.59 -40.87
CA ALA A 85 -4.42 0.68 -41.84
C ALA A 85 -5.74 0.06 -41.37
N ALA A 86 -6.21 0.32 -40.14
CA ALA A 86 -7.48 -0.20 -39.64
C ALA A 86 -8.68 0.46 -40.35
N ASP A 87 -9.76 -0.27 -40.57
CA ASP A 87 -10.95 0.23 -41.27
C ASP A 87 -11.80 1.10 -40.35
N ALA A 88 -12.15 0.57 -39.17
CA ALA A 88 -12.99 1.25 -38.20
C ALA A 88 -12.25 2.42 -37.51
N PRO A 89 -12.84 3.63 -37.39
CA PRO A 89 -12.14 4.78 -36.81
C PRO A 89 -11.58 4.54 -35.40
N ILE A 90 -12.35 3.91 -34.50
CA ILE A 90 -11.88 3.57 -33.14
C ILE A 90 -10.77 2.51 -33.16
N ALA A 91 -10.82 1.55 -34.08
CA ALA A 91 -9.74 0.57 -34.25
C ALA A 91 -8.45 1.24 -34.73
N ARG A 92 -8.53 2.27 -35.59
CA ARG A 92 -7.38 3.08 -36.04
C ARG A 92 -6.80 3.93 -34.91
N SER A 93 -7.64 4.63 -34.14
CA SER A 93 -7.20 5.36 -32.95
C SER A 93 -6.54 4.43 -31.92
N LEU A 94 -7.08 3.22 -31.73
CA LEU A 94 -6.47 2.21 -30.85
C LEU A 94 -5.15 1.66 -31.40
N ALA A 95 -5.04 1.45 -32.71
CA ALA A 95 -3.82 1.01 -33.37
C ALA A 95 -2.69 2.05 -33.24
N GLN A 96 -3.02 3.34 -33.41
CA GLN A 96 -2.11 4.46 -33.16
C GLN A 96 -1.72 4.56 -31.68
N TRP A 97 -2.69 4.46 -30.76
CA TRP A 97 -2.45 4.48 -29.32
C TRP A 97 -1.50 3.35 -28.88
N LEU A 98 -1.69 2.12 -29.39
CA LEU A 98 -0.81 0.99 -29.10
C LEU A 98 0.64 1.27 -29.51
N TYR A 99 0.86 1.86 -30.69
CA TYR A 99 2.19 2.25 -31.15
C TYR A 99 2.83 3.32 -30.26
N PHE A 100 2.14 4.44 -30.00
CA PHE A 100 2.71 5.54 -29.21
C PHE A 100 2.88 5.18 -27.71
N TYR A 101 1.97 4.42 -27.13
CA TYR A 101 2.05 3.96 -25.73
C TYR A 101 3.22 2.98 -25.48
N ALA A 102 3.71 2.32 -26.53
CA ALA A 102 4.83 1.38 -26.47
C ALA A 102 6.22 2.05 -26.50
N GLU A 103 6.30 3.38 -26.62
CA GLU A 103 7.52 4.18 -26.42
C GLU A 103 8.68 3.90 -27.41
N ASP A 104 8.40 3.99 -28.72
CA ASP A 104 9.40 3.91 -29.80
C ASP A 104 10.59 4.88 -29.56
N PRO A 105 11.84 4.39 -29.42
CA PRO A 105 13.02 5.23 -29.21
C PRO A 105 13.32 6.23 -30.35
N LEU A 106 12.72 6.03 -31.54
CA LEU A 106 12.85 6.88 -32.73
C LEU A 106 11.51 7.57 -33.10
N VAL A 107 10.61 7.74 -32.13
CA VAL A 107 9.32 8.44 -32.32
C VAL A 107 9.51 9.81 -32.98
N ASP A 108 8.70 10.07 -34.01
CA ASP A 108 8.70 11.35 -34.72
C ASP A 108 7.84 12.38 -33.96
N ILE A 109 8.32 13.63 -33.88
CA ILE A 109 7.65 14.70 -33.13
C ILE A 109 6.40 15.20 -33.85
N GLU A 110 6.40 15.28 -35.18
CA GLU A 110 5.29 15.84 -35.98
C GLU A 110 4.13 14.81 -36.07
N GLU A 111 4.45 13.52 -36.09
CA GLU A 111 3.45 12.44 -35.96
C GLU A 111 2.87 12.33 -34.54
N ALA A 112 3.71 12.47 -33.51
CA ALA A 112 3.26 12.45 -32.12
C ALA A 112 2.40 13.67 -31.77
N ASP A 113 2.71 14.83 -32.35
CA ASP A 113 1.93 16.06 -32.24
C ASP A 113 0.48 15.85 -32.72
N ALA A 114 0.33 15.39 -33.97
CA ALA A 114 -0.96 15.11 -34.57
C ALA A 114 -1.75 14.00 -33.84
N PHE A 115 -1.05 13.03 -33.25
CA PHE A 115 -1.70 12.02 -32.40
C PHE A 115 -2.21 12.61 -31.08
N LEU A 116 -1.39 13.38 -30.36
CA LEU A 116 -1.73 13.93 -29.05
C LEU A 116 -2.86 14.96 -29.12
N ASP A 117 -2.90 15.81 -30.17
CA ASP A 117 -4.03 16.72 -30.40
C ASP A 117 -5.33 15.95 -30.70
N GLY A 118 -5.27 14.92 -31.54
CA GLY A 118 -6.43 14.09 -31.89
C GLY A 118 -6.94 13.20 -30.75
N HIS A 119 -6.11 12.95 -29.72
CA HIS A 119 -6.36 11.96 -28.66
C HIS A 119 -6.03 12.49 -27.25
N SER A 120 -6.20 13.80 -27.03
CA SER A 120 -5.93 14.44 -25.72
C SER A 120 -6.75 13.84 -24.57
N GLY A 121 -7.99 13.42 -24.85
CA GLY A 121 -8.87 12.64 -23.97
C GLY A 121 -8.70 11.12 -24.07
N TRP A 122 -7.49 10.61 -24.33
CA TRP A 122 -7.19 9.16 -24.29
C TRP A 122 -6.23 8.80 -23.16
N PRO A 123 -6.22 7.53 -22.70
CA PRO A 123 -5.39 7.10 -21.59
C PRO A 123 -3.90 7.38 -21.81
N ALA A 124 -3.21 7.77 -20.74
CA ALA A 124 -1.75 7.92 -20.71
C ALA A 124 -1.14 8.93 -21.71
N ALA A 125 -1.90 9.86 -22.28
CA ALA A 125 -1.39 10.94 -23.15
C ALA A 125 -0.15 11.65 -22.55
N ARG A 126 -0.17 11.95 -21.23
CA ARG A 126 0.96 12.56 -20.51
C ARG A 126 2.24 11.71 -20.46
N ARG A 127 2.12 10.37 -20.48
CA ARG A 127 3.25 9.44 -20.57
C ARG A 127 3.83 9.44 -21.98
N ILE A 128 2.97 9.39 -22.99
CA ILE A 128 3.34 9.48 -24.40
C ILE A 128 4.10 10.79 -24.66
N GLN A 129 3.54 11.92 -24.21
CA GLN A 129 4.21 13.23 -24.26
C GLN A 129 5.58 13.19 -23.55
N ALA A 130 5.66 12.68 -22.33
CA ALA A 130 6.92 12.63 -21.57
C ALA A 130 8.01 11.78 -22.27
N HIS A 131 7.63 10.67 -22.91
CA HIS A 131 8.55 9.90 -23.74
C HIS A 131 8.99 10.71 -24.96
N VAL A 132 8.06 11.29 -25.74
CA VAL A 132 8.38 12.11 -26.92
C VAL A 132 9.33 13.25 -26.57
N GLU A 133 9.08 13.96 -25.47
CA GLU A 133 9.97 15.02 -24.94
C GLU A 133 11.40 14.54 -24.67
N SER A 134 11.57 13.30 -24.17
CA SER A 134 12.89 12.68 -23.96
C SER A 134 13.58 12.21 -25.25
N ARG A 135 12.87 12.21 -26.38
CA ARG A 135 13.39 11.78 -27.70
C ARG A 135 13.59 12.92 -28.70
N ILE A 136 13.12 14.14 -28.44
CA ILE A 136 13.25 15.29 -29.35
C ILE A 136 14.72 15.47 -29.78
N PRO A 137 15.09 15.20 -31.04
CA PRO A 137 16.49 15.19 -31.42
C PRO A 137 17.11 16.59 -31.37
N ASN A 138 18.43 16.66 -31.24
CA ASN A 138 19.16 17.93 -31.29
C ASN A 138 19.11 18.62 -32.66
N SER A 139 18.66 17.90 -33.70
CA SER A 139 18.39 18.37 -35.05
C SER A 139 16.91 18.74 -35.31
N ALA A 140 15.98 18.53 -34.37
CA ALA A 140 14.58 18.95 -34.54
C ALA A 140 14.50 20.47 -34.70
N ARG A 141 13.72 20.90 -35.70
CA ARG A 141 13.54 22.30 -36.11
C ARG A 141 12.87 23.12 -34.99
N PRO A 142 13.24 24.39 -34.78
CA PRO A 142 12.55 25.28 -33.85
C PRO A 142 11.04 25.30 -34.07
N GLU A 143 10.58 25.43 -35.31
CA GLU A 143 9.14 25.52 -35.65
C GLU A 143 8.35 24.29 -35.21
N ALA A 144 8.90 23.07 -35.39
CA ALA A 144 8.23 21.83 -35.02
C ALA A 144 8.17 21.63 -33.49
N ILE A 145 9.19 22.11 -32.76
CA ILE A 145 9.20 22.10 -31.30
C ILE A 145 8.21 23.12 -30.73
N LEU A 146 8.09 24.29 -31.36
CA LEU A 146 7.14 25.31 -30.95
C LEU A 146 5.70 24.86 -31.21
N ALA A 147 5.41 24.26 -32.37
CA ALA A 147 4.10 23.65 -32.64
C ALA A 147 3.73 22.58 -31.59
N PHE A 148 4.66 21.65 -31.30
CA PHE A 148 4.45 20.60 -30.30
C PHE A 148 4.16 21.12 -28.87
N PHE A 149 4.49 22.38 -28.56
CA PHE A 149 4.22 23.02 -27.28
C PHE A 149 3.23 24.20 -27.37
N ASP A 150 2.59 24.43 -28.53
CA ASP A 150 1.57 25.47 -28.71
C ASP A 150 0.22 25.04 -28.08
N THR A 151 -0.10 23.74 -28.15
CA THR A 151 -1.32 23.16 -27.58
C THR A 151 -1.14 22.54 -26.19
N ARG A 152 0.10 22.43 -25.66
CA ARG A 152 0.40 21.72 -24.40
C ARG A 152 1.69 22.15 -23.71
N ASP A 153 1.64 22.29 -22.39
CA ASP A 153 2.82 22.59 -21.54
C ASP A 153 3.82 21.41 -21.49
N PRO A 154 5.15 21.66 -21.50
CA PRO A 154 6.14 20.60 -21.32
C PRO A 154 6.09 19.94 -19.94
N VAL A 155 6.10 18.61 -19.90
CA VAL A 155 5.95 17.82 -18.66
C VAL A 155 7.26 17.28 -18.09
N THR A 156 8.36 17.34 -18.84
CA THR A 156 9.71 16.90 -18.41
C THR A 156 10.72 18.05 -18.40
N GLY A 157 11.84 17.85 -17.68
CA GLY A 157 12.95 18.79 -17.71
C GLY A 157 13.65 18.85 -19.07
N GLU A 158 13.64 17.74 -19.83
CA GLU A 158 14.17 17.68 -21.18
C GLU A 158 13.29 18.48 -22.15
N GLY A 159 11.97 18.27 -22.15
CA GLY A 159 11.01 19.04 -22.94
C GLY A 159 11.10 20.55 -22.70
N LYS A 160 11.25 20.99 -21.44
CA LYS A 160 11.50 22.41 -21.11
C LYS A 160 12.82 22.94 -21.66
N ILE A 161 13.88 22.13 -21.71
CA ILE A 161 15.16 22.47 -22.34
C ILE A 161 15.02 22.49 -23.88
N HIS A 162 14.18 21.65 -24.48
CA HIS A 162 13.87 21.66 -25.90
C HIS A 162 13.04 22.88 -26.32
N LEU A 163 11.97 23.21 -25.57
CA LEU A 163 11.20 24.44 -25.77
C LEU A 163 12.09 25.68 -25.64
N ALA A 164 12.92 25.74 -24.60
CA ALA A 164 13.86 26.85 -24.43
C ALA A 164 14.93 26.94 -25.54
N ARG A 165 15.28 25.83 -26.19
CA ARG A 165 16.16 25.83 -27.37
C ARG A 165 15.47 26.58 -28.51
N ALA A 166 14.27 26.15 -28.88
CA ALA A 166 13.51 26.75 -29.97
C ALA A 166 13.18 28.23 -29.70
N LEU A 167 12.78 28.59 -28.47
CA LEU A 167 12.56 29.97 -28.05
C LEU A 167 13.85 30.82 -28.11
N LEU A 168 15.04 30.27 -27.84
CA LEU A 168 16.30 31.01 -28.04
C LEU A 168 16.64 31.20 -29.51
N ASP A 169 16.37 30.20 -30.34
CA ASP A 169 16.65 30.23 -31.78
C ASP A 169 15.71 31.24 -32.49
N GLU A 170 14.44 31.35 -32.05
CA GLU A 170 13.49 32.44 -32.42
C GLU A 170 13.71 33.77 -31.69
N GLY A 171 14.77 33.91 -30.88
CA GLY A 171 15.12 35.15 -30.18
C GLY A 171 14.23 35.53 -28.97
N GLN A 172 13.23 34.72 -28.61
CA GLN A 172 12.33 34.85 -27.45
C GLN A 172 13.04 34.56 -26.12
N ARG A 173 14.11 35.31 -25.85
CA ARG A 173 15.10 35.04 -24.79
C ARG A 173 14.51 34.99 -23.38
N GLU A 174 13.50 35.78 -23.05
CA GLU A 174 12.95 35.85 -21.70
C GLU A 174 12.14 34.59 -21.36
N ALA A 175 11.22 34.19 -22.24
CA ALA A 175 10.48 32.93 -22.13
C ALA A 175 11.41 31.71 -22.06
N ALA A 176 12.47 31.68 -22.88
CA ALA A 176 13.47 30.61 -22.82
C ALA A 176 14.21 30.54 -21.48
N VAL A 177 14.54 31.69 -20.88
CA VAL A 177 15.21 31.75 -19.57
C VAL A 177 14.30 31.28 -18.43
N VAL A 178 12.98 31.51 -18.54
CA VAL A 178 12.01 30.92 -17.58
C VAL A 178 12.06 29.40 -17.66
N GLN A 179 11.87 28.82 -18.85
CA GLN A 179 11.84 27.35 -19.02
C GLN A 179 13.18 26.68 -18.66
N LEU A 180 14.33 27.30 -18.99
CA LEU A 180 15.66 26.80 -18.57
C LEU A 180 15.84 26.77 -17.05
N ARG A 181 15.39 27.83 -16.35
CA ARG A 181 15.56 27.94 -14.90
C ARG A 181 14.59 27.02 -14.16
N ASP A 182 13.38 26.83 -14.68
CA ASP A 182 12.42 25.84 -14.15
C ASP A 182 12.92 24.40 -14.34
N ALA A 183 13.34 24.03 -15.55
CA ALA A 183 13.98 22.74 -15.84
C ALA A 183 15.21 22.49 -14.94
N TRP A 184 16.03 23.52 -14.72
CA TRP A 184 17.20 23.42 -13.87
C TRP A 184 16.86 23.29 -12.38
N ILE A 185 15.94 24.09 -11.84
CA ILE A 185 15.65 24.07 -10.40
C ILE A 185 14.77 22.87 -10.05
N ASN A 186 13.65 22.67 -10.74
CA ASN A 186 12.55 21.83 -10.28
C ASN A 186 12.61 20.39 -10.80
N HIS A 187 13.13 20.16 -12.01
CA HIS A 187 13.17 18.81 -12.60
C HIS A 187 14.45 18.03 -12.27
N ASP A 188 14.31 16.72 -12.14
CA ASP A 188 15.45 15.80 -12.16
C ASP A 188 15.93 15.66 -13.61
N LEU A 189 17.26 15.66 -13.80
CA LEU A 189 17.89 15.61 -15.12
C LEU A 189 18.91 14.46 -15.13
N PRO A 190 18.91 13.60 -16.16
CA PRO A 190 19.98 12.63 -16.37
C PRO A 190 21.35 13.32 -16.37
N ALA A 191 22.39 12.65 -15.86
CA ALA A 191 23.69 13.30 -15.65
C ALA A 191 24.33 13.86 -16.94
N ILE A 192 24.02 13.26 -18.10
CA ILE A 192 24.44 13.74 -19.42
C ILE A 192 23.67 15.00 -19.86
N VAL A 193 22.36 15.06 -19.58
CA VAL A 193 21.49 16.21 -19.85
C VAL A 193 21.89 17.39 -18.97
N GLU A 194 22.14 17.15 -17.68
CA GLU A 194 22.61 18.18 -16.74
C GLU A 194 23.93 18.81 -17.18
N GLN A 195 24.88 18.00 -17.64
CA GLN A 195 26.17 18.47 -18.18
C GLN A 195 25.99 19.26 -19.48
N SER A 196 25.16 18.76 -20.41
CA SER A 196 24.83 19.43 -21.67
C SER A 196 24.16 20.79 -21.43
N ALA A 197 23.19 20.84 -20.52
CA ALA A 197 22.48 22.07 -20.15
C ALA A 197 23.41 23.10 -19.50
N LEU A 198 24.31 22.67 -18.59
CA LEU A 198 25.35 23.55 -18.03
C LEU A 198 26.30 24.07 -19.10
N ALA A 199 26.72 23.24 -20.06
CA ALA A 199 27.66 23.62 -21.10
C ALA A 199 27.06 24.60 -22.12
N ARG A 200 25.82 24.36 -22.58
CA ARG A 200 25.14 25.19 -23.59
C ARG A 200 24.47 26.43 -23.01
N TYR A 201 23.88 26.31 -21.82
CA TYR A 201 23.00 27.34 -21.24
C TYR A 201 23.47 27.91 -19.91
N GLY A 202 24.62 27.49 -19.36
CA GLY A 202 25.09 27.91 -18.03
C GLY A 202 25.16 29.43 -17.79
N ARG A 203 25.34 30.25 -18.84
CA ARG A 203 25.30 31.73 -18.78
C ARG A 203 23.90 32.32 -18.47
N HIS A 204 22.85 31.50 -18.53
CA HIS A 204 21.46 31.86 -18.23
C HIS A 204 21.01 31.36 -16.84
N LEU A 205 21.85 30.56 -16.17
CA LEU A 205 21.62 30.03 -14.83
C LEU A 205 22.43 30.86 -13.83
N ARG A 206 21.79 31.27 -12.73
CA ARG A 206 22.39 32.15 -11.73
C ARG A 206 22.81 31.36 -10.49
N THR A 207 23.58 32.00 -9.61
CA THR A 207 24.04 31.39 -8.35
C THR A 207 22.87 30.90 -7.50
N GLU A 208 21.78 31.67 -7.45
CA GLU A 208 20.56 31.37 -6.69
C GLU A 208 19.85 30.12 -7.26
N ASP A 209 19.93 29.93 -8.58
CA ASP A 209 19.32 28.79 -9.27
C ASP A 209 20.14 27.50 -9.04
N HIS A 210 21.46 27.63 -8.82
CA HIS A 210 22.31 26.53 -8.36
C HIS A 210 22.07 26.18 -6.88
N ILE A 211 21.87 27.17 -6.00
CA ILE A 211 21.51 26.97 -4.59
C ILE A 211 20.16 26.26 -4.50
N ALA A 212 19.13 26.75 -5.20
CA ALA A 212 17.79 26.17 -5.21
C ALA A 212 17.77 24.72 -5.73
N ARG A 213 18.47 24.41 -6.84
CA ARG A 213 18.60 23.02 -7.33
C ARG A 213 19.27 22.12 -6.28
N VAL A 214 20.37 22.56 -5.67
CA VAL A 214 21.06 21.77 -4.63
C VAL A 214 20.17 21.53 -3.42
N ASP A 215 19.44 22.54 -2.96
CA ASP A 215 18.52 22.41 -1.83
C ASP A 215 17.41 21.39 -2.12
N ARG A 216 16.71 21.51 -3.25
CA ARG A 216 15.68 20.54 -3.68
C ARG A 216 16.23 19.11 -3.73
N LEU A 217 17.40 18.93 -4.37
CA LEU A 217 18.05 17.63 -4.47
C LEU A 217 18.41 17.06 -3.09
N LEU A 218 18.82 17.88 -2.12
CA LEU A 218 19.13 17.44 -0.75
C LEU A 218 17.87 17.09 0.06
N TRP A 219 16.75 17.81 -0.09
CA TRP A 219 15.46 17.40 0.49
C TRP A 219 14.99 16.05 -0.05
N SER A 220 15.17 15.82 -1.36
CA SER A 220 14.90 14.53 -2.02
C SER A 220 16.02 13.49 -1.85
N GLN A 221 17.01 13.73 -0.96
CA GLN A 221 18.13 12.83 -0.66
C GLN A 221 19.03 12.45 -1.86
N GLN A 222 18.95 13.17 -3.00
CA GLN A 222 19.72 12.97 -4.23
C GLN A 222 21.16 13.53 -4.12
N VAL A 223 21.88 13.11 -3.09
CA VAL A 223 23.21 13.65 -2.72
C VAL A 223 24.23 13.55 -3.87
N THR A 224 24.19 12.48 -4.68
CA THR A 224 25.08 12.31 -5.84
C THR A 224 24.85 13.35 -6.93
N ALA A 225 23.60 13.79 -7.15
CA ALA A 225 23.30 14.87 -8.09
C ALA A 225 23.70 16.23 -7.50
N ALA A 226 23.33 16.50 -6.24
CA ALA A 226 23.68 17.73 -5.54
C ALA A 226 25.20 18.00 -5.54
N ARG A 227 26.01 16.97 -5.25
CA ARG A 227 27.49 17.05 -5.21
C ARG A 227 28.12 17.53 -6.53
N ARG A 228 27.50 17.30 -7.70
CA ARG A 228 28.02 17.79 -9.00
C ARG A 228 27.98 19.32 -9.13
N ILE A 229 27.09 19.96 -8.36
CA ILE A 229 26.81 21.41 -8.43
C ILE A 229 27.56 22.18 -7.33
N PHE A 230 28.03 21.52 -6.27
CA PHE A 230 28.70 22.16 -5.11
C PHE A 230 29.84 23.11 -5.50
N SER A 231 30.61 22.78 -6.55
CA SER A 231 31.70 23.61 -7.08
C SER A 231 31.25 25.01 -7.55
N ARG A 232 29.96 25.19 -7.83
CA ARG A 232 29.31 26.44 -8.26
C ARG A 232 28.64 27.22 -7.13
N LEU A 233 28.54 26.65 -5.93
CA LEU A 233 27.95 27.32 -4.76
C LEU A 233 28.96 28.27 -4.08
N PRO A 234 28.50 29.37 -3.46
CA PRO A 234 29.31 30.21 -2.57
C PRO A 234 29.92 29.41 -1.40
N PRO A 235 31.02 29.87 -0.77
CA PRO A 235 31.73 29.11 0.27
C PRO A 235 30.94 28.81 1.55
N HIS A 236 29.90 29.60 1.85
CA HIS A 236 29.00 29.38 2.99
C HIS A 236 27.95 28.31 2.64
N GLU A 237 27.13 28.56 1.61
CA GLU A 237 26.18 27.60 1.03
C GLU A 237 26.79 26.21 0.79
N ARG A 238 28.00 26.16 0.21
CA ARG A 238 28.73 24.91 -0.01
C ARG A 238 28.98 24.14 1.29
N ARG A 239 29.30 24.81 2.40
CA ARG A 239 29.54 24.19 3.71
C ARG A 239 28.27 23.60 4.31
N LEU A 240 27.13 24.27 4.13
CA LEU A 240 25.82 23.77 4.54
C LEU A 240 25.44 22.54 3.70
N ALA A 241 25.58 22.64 2.38
CA ALA A 241 25.29 21.54 1.44
C ALA A 241 26.21 20.33 1.65
N GLU A 242 27.51 20.53 1.90
CA GLU A 242 28.48 19.48 2.22
C GLU A 242 28.17 18.82 3.58
N THR A 243 27.77 19.58 4.60
CA THR A 243 27.36 19.02 5.90
C THR A 243 26.06 18.22 5.79
N ARG A 244 25.03 18.75 5.10
CA ARG A 244 23.78 18.01 4.81
C ARG A 244 24.08 16.72 4.03
N ALA A 245 24.90 16.80 2.98
CA ALA A 245 25.33 15.64 2.22
C ALA A 245 26.14 14.61 3.03
N ALA A 246 26.95 15.06 4.00
CA ALA A 246 27.69 14.17 4.89
C ALA A 246 26.76 13.42 5.86
N LEU A 247 25.82 14.14 6.48
CA LEU A 247 24.79 13.59 7.38
C LEU A 247 23.88 12.58 6.65
N LEU A 248 23.36 12.95 5.49
CA LEU A 248 22.47 12.09 4.69
C LEU A 248 23.14 10.80 4.18
N THR A 249 24.46 10.81 3.93
CA THR A 249 25.23 9.61 3.56
C THR A 249 26.00 8.98 4.73
N SER A 250 25.64 9.30 5.99
CA SER A 250 26.29 8.80 7.22
C SER A 250 27.82 8.81 7.19
N ALA A 251 28.41 9.86 6.61
CA ALA A 251 29.86 9.93 6.39
C ALA A 251 30.63 9.99 7.72
N ARG A 252 31.83 9.40 7.78
CA ARG A 252 32.65 9.27 9.01
C ARG A 252 32.90 10.57 9.80
N LYS A 253 32.80 11.74 9.16
CA LYS A 253 32.96 13.06 9.79
C LYS A 253 31.65 13.86 9.95
N ALA A 254 30.49 13.30 9.61
CA ALA A 254 29.23 14.04 9.53
C ALA A 254 28.86 14.75 10.85
N ALA A 255 28.94 14.04 11.98
CA ALA A 255 28.75 14.64 13.30
C ALA A 255 29.77 15.77 13.58
N GLN A 256 31.06 15.57 13.27
CA GLN A 256 32.08 16.60 13.44
C GLN A 256 31.81 17.85 12.57
N MET A 257 31.31 17.66 11.35
CA MET A 257 30.95 18.76 10.45
C MET A 257 29.77 19.55 11.02
N TYR A 258 28.71 18.89 11.49
CA TYR A 258 27.55 19.50 12.14
C TYR A 258 27.93 20.27 13.43
N GLU A 259 28.76 19.69 14.30
CA GLU A 259 29.22 20.40 15.51
C GLU A 259 30.16 21.59 15.19
N SER A 260 30.82 21.59 14.03
CA SER A 260 31.66 22.70 13.55
C SER A 260 30.91 23.84 12.87
N LEU A 261 29.60 23.71 12.66
CA LEU A 261 28.74 24.79 12.18
C LEU A 261 28.51 25.84 13.30
N ARG A 262 28.19 27.08 12.91
CA ARG A 262 27.68 28.09 13.85
C ARG A 262 26.28 27.71 14.32
N GLU A 263 25.80 28.33 15.39
CA GLU A 263 24.46 28.09 15.92
C GLU A 263 23.36 28.44 14.89
N GLU A 264 23.50 29.60 14.24
CA GLU A 264 22.69 30.02 13.09
C GLU A 264 22.74 29.04 11.90
N ASP A 265 23.90 28.44 11.62
CA ASP A 265 24.07 27.46 10.54
C ASP A 265 23.46 26.09 10.90
N ARG A 266 23.41 25.74 12.20
CA ARG A 266 22.71 24.55 12.69
C ARG A 266 21.19 24.71 12.70
N ALA A 267 20.70 25.93 12.82
CA ALA A 267 19.27 26.25 12.81
C ALA A 267 18.63 26.24 11.41
N ASP A 268 19.39 26.04 10.32
CA ASP A 268 18.80 25.80 9.00
C ASP A 268 17.93 24.53 9.02
N PRO A 269 16.63 24.59 8.65
CA PRO A 269 15.75 23.42 8.67
C PRO A 269 16.28 22.22 7.87
N GLY A 270 16.99 22.49 6.77
CA GLY A 270 17.59 21.45 5.94
C GLY A 270 18.80 20.77 6.58
N VAL A 271 19.58 21.49 7.40
CA VAL A 271 20.64 20.97 8.27
C VAL A 271 20.04 20.22 9.47
N MET A 272 19.06 20.80 10.16
CA MET A 272 18.41 20.18 11.32
C MET A 272 17.79 18.83 10.96
N LEU A 273 17.01 18.75 9.88
CA LEU A 273 16.39 17.48 9.46
C LEU A 273 17.45 16.43 9.05
N ALA A 274 18.53 16.85 8.39
CA ALA A 274 19.64 15.95 8.06
C ALA A 274 20.34 15.42 9.34
N ALA A 275 20.46 16.25 10.38
CA ALA A 275 21.00 15.85 11.68
C ALA A 275 20.05 14.91 12.44
N VAL A 276 18.75 15.20 12.48
CA VAL A 276 17.70 14.31 13.02
C VAL A 276 17.77 12.94 12.36
N ARG A 277 17.82 12.90 11.02
CA ARG A 277 17.99 11.67 10.22
C ARG A 277 19.24 10.89 10.59
N TYR A 278 20.38 11.58 10.71
CA TYR A 278 21.66 10.98 11.04
C TYR A 278 21.67 10.38 12.46
N PHE A 279 21.29 11.15 13.48
CA PHE A 279 21.32 10.70 14.87
C PHE A 279 20.29 9.61 15.17
N ARG A 280 19.08 9.68 14.58
CA ARG A 280 18.11 8.57 14.67
C ARG A 280 18.65 7.28 14.04
N ARG A 281 19.29 7.36 12.86
CA ARG A 281 19.94 6.19 12.22
C ARG A 281 21.18 5.67 12.97
N ALA A 282 21.72 6.44 13.91
CA ALA A 282 22.86 6.06 14.74
C ALA A 282 22.48 5.42 16.10
N GLY A 283 21.19 5.38 16.46
CA GLY A 283 20.76 4.98 17.81
C GLY A 283 20.92 6.09 18.85
N GLU A 284 20.94 7.35 18.42
CA GLU A 284 20.95 8.55 19.27
C GLU A 284 19.58 9.26 19.26
N GLU A 285 18.47 8.51 19.35
CA GLU A 285 17.11 9.07 19.30
C GLU A 285 16.83 10.18 20.33
N PRO A 286 17.33 10.15 21.60
CA PRO A 286 17.20 11.28 22.52
C PRO A 286 17.79 12.59 21.96
N ARG A 287 18.91 12.51 21.21
CA ARG A 287 19.55 13.66 20.55
C ARG A 287 18.76 14.08 19.30
N ALA A 288 18.24 13.13 18.54
CA ALA A 288 17.35 13.41 17.41
C ALA A 288 16.08 14.13 17.85
N ILE A 289 15.45 13.70 18.97
CA ILE A 289 14.30 14.38 19.60
C ILE A 289 14.71 15.77 20.10
N ALA A 290 15.85 15.90 20.78
CA ALA A 290 16.32 17.20 21.26
C ALA A 290 16.51 18.22 20.12
N ILE A 291 16.97 17.80 18.94
CA ILE A 291 17.06 18.66 17.74
C ILE A 291 15.67 18.89 17.13
N ALA A 292 14.83 17.85 17.01
CA ALA A 292 13.49 17.97 16.41
C ALA A 292 12.53 18.88 17.21
N ARG A 293 12.70 18.99 18.54
CA ARG A 293 11.98 19.95 19.41
C ARG A 293 12.46 21.39 19.29
N GLN A 294 13.62 21.64 18.67
CA GLN A 294 14.12 23.00 18.36
C GLN A 294 13.66 23.48 16.97
N ALA A 295 13.02 22.62 16.16
CA ALA A 295 12.54 22.98 14.84
C ALA A 295 11.42 24.04 14.93
N PRO A 296 11.31 24.96 13.95
CA PRO A 296 10.23 25.95 13.93
C PRO A 296 8.83 25.31 13.98
N ALA A 297 7.88 26.01 14.61
CA ALA A 297 6.47 25.65 14.58
C ALA A 297 5.73 26.19 13.34
N ASP A 298 6.29 27.22 12.70
CA ASP A 298 5.76 27.83 11.47
C ASP A 298 6.04 26.92 10.24
N PRO A 299 5.01 26.51 9.47
CA PRO A 299 5.17 25.75 8.22
C PRO A 299 6.11 26.40 7.20
N ALA A 300 6.08 27.73 7.07
CA ALA A 300 6.94 28.45 6.13
C ALA A 300 8.42 28.37 6.56
N ALA A 301 8.69 28.57 7.85
CA ALA A 301 10.02 28.38 8.44
C ALA A 301 10.49 26.91 8.42
N LEU A 302 9.60 25.91 8.43
CA LEU A 302 9.98 24.49 8.26
C LEU A 302 10.47 24.16 6.84
N ARG A 303 10.07 24.96 5.84
CA ARG A 303 10.40 24.89 4.39
C ARG A 303 9.95 23.63 3.64
N ASN A 304 9.81 22.48 4.32
CA ASN A 304 9.31 21.24 3.76
C ASN A 304 8.73 20.34 4.87
N ALA A 305 7.52 20.66 5.34
CA ALA A 305 6.89 20.00 6.47
C ALA A 305 6.68 18.49 6.27
N ALA A 306 6.36 18.03 5.06
CA ALA A 306 6.23 16.59 4.76
C ALA A 306 7.54 15.82 5.04
N ARG A 307 8.69 16.40 4.65
CA ARG A 307 10.01 15.78 4.93
C ARG A 307 10.39 15.81 6.41
N TRP A 308 9.83 16.74 7.19
CA TRP A 308 9.91 16.72 8.66
C TRP A 308 9.00 15.64 9.28
N TRP A 309 7.80 15.47 8.74
CA TRP A 309 6.81 14.49 9.20
C TRP A 309 7.32 13.05 9.04
N ASP A 310 8.03 12.73 7.94
CA ASP A 310 8.78 11.48 7.72
C ASP A 310 9.54 11.02 8.98
N GLU A 311 10.19 11.95 9.68
CA GLU A 311 11.05 11.66 10.84
C GLU A 311 10.35 11.89 12.18
N ARG A 312 9.46 12.91 12.27
CA ARG A 312 8.64 13.16 13.46
C ARG A 312 7.77 11.96 13.80
N GLN A 313 7.18 11.27 12.82
CA GLN A 313 6.46 10.01 13.04
C GLN A 313 7.33 8.92 13.67
N LEU A 314 8.56 8.75 13.19
CA LEU A 314 9.48 7.71 13.68
C LEU A 314 9.93 8.01 15.12
N LEU A 315 10.25 9.28 15.41
CA LEU A 315 10.59 9.72 16.76
C LEU A 315 9.38 9.68 17.72
N MET A 316 8.18 10.01 17.26
CA MET A 316 6.93 9.86 18.00
C MET A 316 6.70 8.39 18.40
N ARG A 317 6.79 7.44 17.45
CA ARG A 317 6.60 6.01 17.75
C ARG A 317 7.69 5.48 18.70
N TRP A 318 8.94 5.97 18.58
CA TRP A 318 10.01 5.66 19.54
C TRP A 318 9.73 6.25 20.94
N ALA A 319 9.28 7.50 21.01
CA ALA A 319 8.94 8.17 22.26
C ALA A 319 7.76 7.51 22.98
N LEU A 320 6.70 7.12 22.26
CA LEU A 320 5.62 6.27 22.80
C LEU A 320 6.16 4.94 23.32
N LYS A 321 7.15 4.35 22.64
CA LYS A 321 7.79 3.11 23.08
C LYS A 321 8.54 3.29 24.41
N GLU A 322 9.31 4.37 24.59
CA GLU A 322 10.06 4.63 25.82
C GLU A 322 9.26 5.36 26.92
N GLY A 323 7.93 5.48 26.78
CA GLY A 323 7.05 6.12 27.76
C GLY A 323 7.10 7.67 27.79
N LEU A 324 7.77 8.28 26.82
CA LEU A 324 7.95 9.73 26.68
C LEU A 324 6.74 10.36 25.97
N TYR A 325 5.57 10.26 26.62
CA TYR A 325 4.29 10.62 26.00
C TYR A 325 4.14 12.11 25.68
N THR A 326 4.83 13.00 26.42
CA THR A 326 4.85 14.44 26.13
C THR A 326 5.67 14.71 24.87
N GLU A 327 6.87 14.13 24.76
CA GLU A 327 7.71 14.22 23.57
C GLU A 327 7.02 13.63 22.34
N ALA A 328 6.29 12.52 22.49
CA ALA A 328 5.50 11.93 21.42
C ALA A 328 4.37 12.87 20.96
N TYR A 329 3.64 13.47 21.91
CA TYR A 329 2.61 14.48 21.62
C TYR A 329 3.21 15.72 20.93
N ASP A 330 4.34 16.25 21.41
CA ASP A 330 5.02 17.41 20.82
C ASP A 330 5.42 17.14 19.35
N MET A 331 5.91 15.93 19.03
CA MET A 331 6.25 15.54 17.66
C MET A 331 5.02 15.36 16.77
N ALA A 332 3.87 14.98 17.33
CA ALA A 332 2.61 14.83 16.60
C ALA A 332 1.92 16.19 16.35
N ALA A 333 1.68 16.96 17.41
CA ALA A 333 0.98 18.25 17.34
C ALA A 333 1.83 19.36 16.68
N GLY A 334 3.16 19.31 16.82
CA GLY A 334 4.07 20.25 16.16
C GLY A 334 4.34 19.97 14.68
N HIS A 335 3.49 19.19 13.99
CA HIS A 335 3.76 18.67 12.65
C HIS A 335 4.03 19.77 11.60
N GLY A 336 3.31 20.89 11.65
CA GLY A 336 3.51 22.05 10.76
C GLY A 336 3.15 21.79 9.30
N LEU A 337 2.23 20.85 9.03
CA LEU A 337 1.70 20.53 7.71
C LEU A 337 0.51 21.44 7.39
N GLU A 338 0.32 21.77 6.11
CA GLU A 338 -0.88 22.46 5.65
C GLU A 338 -2.15 21.62 5.93
N PRO A 339 -3.31 22.25 6.21
CA PRO A 339 -4.55 21.52 6.47
C PRO A 339 -5.05 20.73 5.26
N GLY A 340 -5.29 19.43 5.48
CA GLY A 340 -5.77 18.49 4.47
C GLY A 340 -4.69 17.56 3.90
N GLY A 341 -5.14 16.43 3.34
CA GLY A 341 -4.25 15.36 2.88
C GLY A 341 -3.91 14.31 3.95
N PRO A 342 -3.23 13.21 3.56
CA PRO A 342 -3.05 12.04 4.42
C PRO A 342 -2.09 12.27 5.58
N ASP A 343 -0.99 13.00 5.35
CA ASP A 343 0.01 13.30 6.38
C ASP A 343 -0.59 14.15 7.51
N PHE A 344 -1.32 15.21 7.15
CA PHE A 344 -2.07 16.04 8.11
C PHE A 344 -3.09 15.19 8.89
N ALA A 345 -3.81 14.31 8.20
CA ALA A 345 -4.83 13.48 8.81
C ALA A 345 -4.27 12.47 9.84
N GLU A 346 -3.12 11.84 9.55
CA GLU A 346 -2.45 10.95 10.52
C GLU A 346 -1.72 11.77 11.62
N ALA A 347 -1.28 13.00 11.35
CA ALA A 347 -0.69 13.89 12.35
C ALA A 347 -1.69 14.32 13.42
N GLU A 348 -2.80 14.94 13.00
CA GLU A 348 -3.90 15.34 13.89
C GLU A 348 -4.48 14.11 14.62
N PHE A 349 -4.64 12.98 13.91
CA PHE A 349 -5.10 11.76 14.57
C PHE A 349 -4.17 11.32 15.71
N ASN A 350 -2.86 11.22 15.47
CA ASN A 350 -1.94 10.78 16.52
C ASN A 350 -1.84 11.82 17.64
N ALA A 351 -1.84 13.12 17.34
CA ALA A 351 -1.83 14.17 18.36
C ALA A 351 -3.05 14.05 19.28
N GLY A 352 -4.24 13.88 18.71
CA GLY A 352 -5.48 13.70 19.47
C GLY A 352 -5.53 12.39 20.25
N TRP A 353 -5.12 11.27 19.63
CA TRP A 353 -5.13 9.95 20.26
C TRP A 353 -4.10 9.85 21.40
N ILE A 354 -2.91 10.44 21.24
CA ILE A 354 -1.90 10.52 22.30
C ILE A 354 -2.41 11.38 23.47
N ALA A 355 -3.02 12.53 23.17
CA ALA A 355 -3.63 13.39 24.18
C ALA A 355 -4.74 12.65 24.97
N LEU A 356 -5.59 11.88 24.29
CA LEU A 356 -6.69 11.13 24.93
C LEU A 356 -6.20 9.96 25.78
N ARG A 357 -5.25 9.17 25.29
CA ARG A 357 -4.90 7.86 25.88
C ARG A 357 -3.70 7.89 26.83
N PHE A 358 -2.70 8.71 26.55
CA PHE A 358 -1.44 8.72 27.30
C PHE A 358 -1.25 9.96 28.17
N LEU A 359 -1.93 11.07 27.83
CA LEU A 359 -1.89 12.32 28.62
C LEU A 359 -3.18 12.61 29.41
N GLY A 360 -4.27 11.86 29.17
CA GLY A 360 -5.54 12.06 29.88
C GLY A 360 -6.19 13.43 29.65
N ALA A 361 -5.99 14.03 28.47
CA ALA A 361 -6.41 15.39 28.13
C ALA A 361 -7.47 15.38 27.00
N PRO A 362 -8.73 15.01 27.28
CA PRO A 362 -9.74 14.80 26.26
C PRO A 362 -10.18 16.07 25.52
N GLU A 363 -10.12 17.26 26.14
CA GLU A 363 -10.40 18.55 25.47
C GLU A 363 -9.33 18.87 24.41
N ARG A 364 -8.08 18.50 24.69
CA ARG A 364 -6.96 18.62 23.75
C ARG A 364 -7.12 17.61 22.62
N ALA A 365 -7.56 16.40 22.94
CA ALA A 365 -7.89 15.38 21.93
C ALA A 365 -9.02 15.82 20.99
N GLU A 366 -10.09 16.39 21.55
CA GLU A 366 -11.22 16.93 20.81
C GLU A 366 -10.83 18.09 19.89
N THR A 367 -9.85 18.91 20.29
CA THR A 367 -9.28 19.96 19.42
C THR A 367 -8.69 19.35 18.14
N HIS A 368 -7.80 18.35 18.28
CA HIS A 368 -7.17 17.66 17.16
C HIS A 368 -8.16 16.86 16.31
N PHE A 369 -9.06 16.08 16.93
CA PHE A 369 -10.06 15.32 16.15
C PHE A 369 -11.09 16.23 15.47
N SER A 370 -11.33 17.45 15.97
CA SER A 370 -12.12 18.47 15.27
C SER A 370 -11.37 19.09 14.08
N ALA A 371 -10.08 19.40 14.26
CA ALA A 371 -9.22 19.86 13.17
C ALA A 371 -9.10 18.81 12.05
N LEU A 372 -8.99 17.52 12.42
CA LEU A 372 -9.07 16.38 11.51
C LEU A 372 -10.41 16.36 10.76
N ALA A 373 -11.54 16.36 11.48
CA ALA A 373 -12.88 16.28 10.87
C ALA A 373 -13.19 17.45 9.92
N ALA A 374 -12.63 18.64 10.18
CA ALA A 374 -12.85 19.85 9.36
C ALA A 374 -12.09 19.84 8.03
N HIS A 375 -11.00 19.07 7.89
CA HIS A 375 -10.09 19.14 6.73
C HIS A 375 -9.93 17.80 5.98
N VAL A 376 -10.77 16.80 6.26
CA VAL A 376 -10.79 15.52 5.52
C VAL A 376 -12.16 15.25 4.90
N SER A 377 -12.18 14.82 3.64
CA SER A 377 -13.40 14.44 2.91
C SER A 377 -13.58 12.92 2.76
N ALA A 378 -12.50 12.15 2.90
CA ALA A 378 -12.54 10.69 2.73
C ALA A 378 -13.41 10.04 3.82
N PRO A 379 -14.40 9.18 3.48
CA PRO A 379 -15.32 8.59 4.45
C PRO A 379 -14.66 7.86 5.62
N ILE A 380 -13.50 7.23 5.39
CA ILE A 380 -12.75 6.52 6.44
C ILE A 380 -12.15 7.51 7.44
N SER A 381 -11.56 8.60 6.96
CA SER A 381 -10.96 9.65 7.79
C SER A 381 -12.03 10.40 8.59
N LEU A 382 -13.18 10.71 7.97
CA LEU A 382 -14.34 11.28 8.65
C LEU A 382 -14.89 10.35 9.74
N ALA A 383 -15.08 9.06 9.43
CA ALA A 383 -15.56 8.08 10.39
C ALA A 383 -14.61 7.93 11.59
N ARG A 384 -13.29 7.87 11.34
CA ARG A 384 -12.24 7.85 12.38
C ARG A 384 -12.33 9.12 13.23
N ALA A 385 -12.34 10.30 12.61
CA ALA A 385 -12.44 11.58 13.33
C ALA A 385 -13.69 11.65 14.23
N TYR A 386 -14.86 11.33 13.71
CA TYR A 386 -16.11 11.38 14.48
C TYR A 386 -16.23 10.30 15.55
N TYR A 387 -15.74 9.07 15.31
CA TYR A 387 -15.67 8.04 16.33
C TYR A 387 -14.75 8.46 17.48
N TRP A 388 -13.60 9.05 17.18
CA TRP A 388 -12.64 9.46 18.19
C TRP A 388 -13.01 10.76 18.91
N LEU A 389 -13.76 11.67 18.27
CA LEU A 389 -14.51 12.73 18.94
C LEU A 389 -15.53 12.16 19.94
N ALA A 390 -16.22 11.07 19.60
CA ALA A 390 -17.12 10.40 20.53
C ALA A 390 -16.36 9.76 21.71
N ARG A 391 -15.20 9.11 21.49
CA ARG A 391 -14.34 8.59 22.58
C ARG A 391 -13.79 9.71 23.48
N ALA A 392 -13.52 10.90 22.93
CA ALA A 392 -13.12 12.07 23.72
C ALA A 392 -14.29 12.61 24.57
N ALA A 393 -15.50 12.69 24.00
CA ALA A 393 -16.70 13.08 24.73
C ALA A 393 -17.10 12.07 25.82
N GLU A 394 -16.97 10.76 25.57
CA GLU A 394 -17.09 9.69 26.59
C GLU A 394 -16.16 9.96 27.78
N ALA A 395 -14.90 10.30 27.52
CA ALA A 395 -13.91 10.58 28.57
C ALA A 395 -14.20 11.87 29.38
N ARG A 396 -14.97 12.82 28.83
CA ARG A 396 -15.49 13.99 29.54
C ARG A 396 -16.84 13.74 30.25
N GLY A 397 -17.44 12.55 30.10
CA GLY A 397 -18.79 12.24 30.56
C GLY A 397 -19.92 12.89 29.74
N ALA A 398 -19.60 13.52 28.61
CA ALA A 398 -20.54 14.22 27.74
C ALA A 398 -21.26 13.23 26.80
N ASN A 399 -22.12 12.40 27.38
CA ASN A 399 -22.76 11.25 26.71
C ASN A 399 -23.68 11.66 25.54
N ASP A 400 -24.28 12.84 25.60
CA ASP A 400 -25.09 13.45 24.55
C ASP A 400 -24.22 13.83 23.33
N ILE A 401 -23.09 14.51 23.57
CA ILE A 401 -22.09 14.82 22.54
C ILE A 401 -21.51 13.52 21.97
N ALA A 402 -21.22 12.53 22.81
CA ALA A 402 -20.70 11.23 22.36
C ALA A 402 -21.70 10.51 21.42
N GLN A 403 -22.99 10.46 21.77
CA GLN A 403 -24.02 9.89 20.90
C GLN A 403 -24.15 10.65 19.59
N ALA A 404 -24.14 11.99 19.61
CA ALA A 404 -24.17 12.80 18.39
C ALA A 404 -22.97 12.52 17.48
N ARG A 405 -21.75 12.43 18.04
CA ARG A 405 -20.52 12.15 17.28
C ARG A 405 -20.45 10.72 16.75
N TYR A 406 -20.94 9.72 17.50
CA TYR A 406 -21.17 8.38 16.94
C TYR A 406 -22.21 8.43 15.80
N GLY A 407 -23.24 9.28 15.90
CA GLY A 407 -24.24 9.49 14.86
C GLY A 407 -23.66 10.01 13.54
N GLU A 408 -22.69 10.92 13.61
CA GLU A 408 -21.93 11.38 12.44
C GLU A 408 -21.09 10.23 11.84
N ALA A 409 -20.30 9.52 12.66
CA ALA A 409 -19.47 8.41 12.20
C ALA A 409 -20.28 7.28 11.54
N ALA A 410 -21.43 6.93 12.12
CA ALA A 410 -22.28 5.83 11.68
C ALA A 410 -22.88 6.02 10.27
N ARG A 411 -22.89 7.25 9.73
CA ARG A 411 -23.31 7.50 8.33
C ARG A 411 -22.33 6.89 7.32
N HIS A 412 -21.07 6.68 7.70
CA HIS A 412 -20.04 6.06 6.87
C HIS A 412 -20.05 4.52 7.03
N ALA A 413 -21.20 3.89 6.77
CA ALA A 413 -21.49 2.49 7.12
C ALA A 413 -20.51 1.45 6.57
N TYR A 414 -19.83 1.69 5.44
CA TYR A 414 -18.85 0.76 4.86
C TYR A 414 -17.48 0.79 5.55
N THR A 415 -17.30 1.64 6.57
CA THR A 415 -16.00 1.88 7.23
C THR A 415 -15.94 1.25 8.61
N TYR A 416 -14.76 0.77 9.01
CA TYR A 416 -14.47 0.18 10.32
C TYR A 416 -15.05 1.02 11.48
N TYR A 417 -14.77 2.33 11.47
CA TYR A 417 -15.23 3.24 12.51
C TYR A 417 -16.72 3.59 12.43
N GLY A 418 -17.32 3.62 11.24
CA GLY A 418 -18.77 3.79 11.08
C GLY A 418 -19.56 2.57 11.57
N GLN A 419 -19.05 1.36 11.33
CA GLN A 419 -19.65 0.11 11.81
C GLN A 419 -19.57 0.02 13.35
N LEU A 420 -18.42 0.35 13.94
CA LEU A 420 -18.28 0.45 15.40
C LEU A 420 -19.18 1.52 16.01
N ALA A 421 -19.34 2.67 15.35
CA ALA A 421 -20.23 3.74 15.82
C ALA A 421 -21.70 3.33 15.76
N ALA A 422 -22.14 2.64 14.71
CA ALA A 422 -23.48 2.08 14.62
C ALA A 422 -23.76 1.06 15.73
N GLU A 423 -22.81 0.17 16.01
CA GLU A 423 -22.91 -0.81 17.11
C GLU A 423 -22.92 -0.12 18.49
N LYS A 424 -22.12 0.93 18.70
CA LYS A 424 -22.13 1.78 19.90
C LYS A 424 -23.47 2.49 20.14
N LEU A 425 -24.19 2.83 19.08
CA LEU A 425 -25.55 3.40 19.15
C LEU A 425 -26.65 2.35 19.36
N GLY A 426 -26.30 1.06 19.44
CA GLY A 426 -27.27 -0.03 19.57
C GLY A 426 -28.03 -0.34 18.28
N ALA A 427 -27.50 0.02 17.11
CA ALA A 427 -28.08 -0.34 15.82
C ALA A 427 -28.06 -1.87 15.64
N ALA A 428 -29.21 -2.51 15.85
CA ALA A 428 -29.34 -3.96 15.84
C ALA A 428 -29.01 -4.60 14.48
N THR A 429 -29.09 -3.82 13.38
CA THR A 429 -28.69 -4.25 12.03
C THR A 429 -27.89 -3.18 11.29
N GLN A 430 -26.97 -3.63 10.43
CA GLN A 430 -26.25 -2.83 9.45
C GLN A 430 -26.79 -3.14 8.04
N ASN A 431 -26.97 -2.10 7.24
CA ASN A 431 -27.50 -2.18 5.89
C ASN A 431 -26.47 -1.59 4.90
N PHE A 432 -26.07 -2.39 3.91
CA PHE A 432 -25.03 -2.07 2.92
C PHE A 432 -25.61 -1.82 1.52
N GLY A 433 -26.86 -1.37 1.46
CA GLY A 433 -27.56 -0.96 0.24
C GLY A 433 -28.08 -2.12 -0.63
N PRO A 434 -29.05 -1.83 -1.53
CA PRO A 434 -29.43 -2.76 -2.59
C PRO A 434 -28.38 -2.79 -3.71
N VAL A 435 -28.45 -3.80 -4.57
CA VAL A 435 -27.71 -3.86 -5.83
C VAL A 435 -28.19 -2.74 -6.77
N VAL A 436 -27.28 -2.08 -7.47
CA VAL A 436 -27.60 -1.10 -8.52
C VAL A 436 -27.85 -1.82 -9.85
N GLU A 437 -28.98 -1.52 -10.49
CA GLU A 437 -29.23 -1.88 -11.89
C GLU A 437 -29.17 -0.63 -12.78
N PRO A 438 -28.32 -0.59 -13.82
CA PRO A 438 -28.18 0.58 -14.68
C PRO A 438 -29.44 0.87 -15.49
N THR A 439 -29.69 2.16 -15.73
CA THR A 439 -30.71 2.63 -16.68
C THR A 439 -30.31 2.39 -18.15
N PRO A 440 -31.27 2.37 -19.10
CA PRO A 440 -30.97 2.40 -20.53
C PRO A 440 -30.06 3.57 -20.93
N GLU A 441 -30.26 4.73 -20.30
CA GLU A 441 -29.54 5.98 -20.55
C GLU A 441 -28.08 5.89 -20.09
N GLU A 442 -27.81 5.36 -18.89
CA GLU A 442 -26.44 5.09 -18.42
C GLU A 442 -25.73 4.05 -19.30
N ARG A 443 -26.42 2.98 -19.73
CA ARG A 443 -25.86 2.01 -20.69
C ARG A 443 -25.47 2.66 -22.01
N ALA A 444 -26.29 3.58 -22.51
CA ALA A 444 -26.02 4.32 -23.74
C ALA A 444 -24.84 5.29 -23.56
N ARG A 445 -24.79 6.04 -22.45
CA ARG A 445 -23.72 7.00 -22.12
C ARG A 445 -22.37 6.33 -21.86
N PHE A 446 -22.36 5.22 -21.11
CA PHE A 446 -21.18 4.37 -20.97
C PHE A 446 -20.75 3.83 -22.34
N GLY A 447 -21.69 3.23 -23.08
CA GLY A 447 -21.41 2.53 -24.32
C GLY A 447 -21.03 3.39 -25.52
N SER A 448 -21.22 4.70 -25.47
CA SER A 448 -20.90 5.64 -26.56
C SER A 448 -19.48 6.20 -26.48
N ARG A 449 -18.85 6.27 -25.29
CA ARG A 449 -17.49 6.82 -25.12
C ARG A 449 -16.48 6.10 -26.03
N PRO A 450 -15.64 6.82 -26.82
CA PRO A 450 -14.60 6.21 -27.66
C PRO A 450 -13.65 5.28 -26.88
N THR A 451 -13.30 5.69 -25.65
CA THR A 451 -12.49 4.92 -24.70
C THR A 451 -13.14 3.58 -24.32
N VAL A 452 -14.44 3.56 -24.04
CA VAL A 452 -15.21 2.32 -23.77
C VAL A 452 -15.35 1.44 -25.02
N GLN A 453 -15.47 2.04 -26.21
CA GLN A 453 -15.44 1.29 -27.47
C GLN A 453 -14.08 0.61 -27.67
N ALA A 454 -12.97 1.32 -27.43
CA ALA A 454 -11.63 0.76 -27.45
C ALA A 454 -11.41 -0.33 -26.38
N MET A 455 -11.94 -0.17 -25.16
CA MET A 455 -11.90 -1.23 -24.13
C MET A 455 -12.59 -2.52 -24.57
N ARG A 456 -13.72 -2.42 -25.28
CA ARG A 456 -14.42 -3.60 -25.82
C ARG A 456 -13.56 -4.33 -26.86
N MET A 457 -12.89 -3.59 -27.74
CA MET A 457 -11.90 -4.13 -28.68
C MET A 457 -10.71 -4.78 -27.96
N LEU A 458 -10.18 -4.15 -26.90
CA LEU A 458 -9.08 -4.70 -26.10
C LEU A 458 -9.48 -5.97 -25.32
N ALA A 459 -10.74 -6.08 -24.90
CA ALA A 459 -11.28 -7.29 -24.28
C ALA A 459 -11.37 -8.46 -25.28
N ASP A 460 -11.77 -8.20 -26.53
CA ASP A 460 -11.78 -9.17 -27.63
C ASP A 460 -10.34 -9.60 -28.00
N LEU A 461 -9.42 -8.63 -28.09
CA LEU A 461 -7.97 -8.86 -28.28
C LEU A 461 -7.29 -9.57 -27.11
N GLN A 462 -7.93 -9.63 -25.94
CA GLN A 462 -7.37 -10.22 -24.72
C GLN A 462 -6.15 -9.44 -24.17
N SER A 463 -6.06 -8.14 -24.48
CA SER A 463 -4.92 -7.28 -24.12
C SER A 463 -5.04 -6.78 -22.67
N ASP A 464 -4.80 -7.68 -21.70
CA ASP A 464 -5.12 -7.46 -20.28
C ASP A 464 -4.47 -6.16 -19.70
N HIS A 465 -3.24 -5.83 -20.09
CA HIS A 465 -2.56 -4.61 -19.62
C HIS A 465 -3.14 -3.32 -20.23
N ALA A 466 -3.34 -3.29 -21.56
CA ALA A 466 -3.94 -2.12 -22.20
C ALA A 466 -5.39 -1.92 -21.75
N LEU A 467 -6.16 -3.01 -21.56
CA LEU A 467 -7.50 -2.94 -20.99
C LEU A 467 -7.51 -2.32 -19.59
N MET A 468 -6.55 -2.68 -18.72
CA MET A 468 -6.37 -2.06 -17.40
C MET A 468 -6.10 -0.55 -17.52
N VAL A 469 -5.21 -0.16 -18.44
CA VAL A 469 -4.86 1.26 -18.66
C VAL A 469 -6.05 2.09 -19.14
N PHE A 470 -6.91 1.54 -20.01
CA PHE A 470 -8.18 2.19 -20.38
C PHE A 470 -9.20 2.16 -19.24
N ALA A 471 -9.32 1.07 -18.48
CA ALA A 471 -10.26 0.96 -17.36
C ALA A 471 -9.99 2.03 -16.29
N TYR A 472 -8.71 2.23 -15.94
CA TYR A 472 -8.24 3.21 -14.95
C TYR A 472 -8.35 4.67 -15.41
N HIS A 473 -8.63 4.89 -16.69
CA HIS A 473 -8.92 6.21 -17.25
C HIS A 473 -10.43 6.43 -17.32
N VAL A 474 -11.18 5.41 -17.77
CA VAL A 474 -12.64 5.46 -17.89
C VAL A 474 -13.34 5.58 -16.54
N ASP A 475 -12.93 4.86 -15.49
CA ASP A 475 -13.54 5.01 -14.15
C ASP A 475 -13.30 6.40 -13.52
N ASP A 476 -12.26 7.10 -13.95
CA ASP A 476 -12.02 8.51 -13.66
C ASP A 476 -12.85 9.49 -14.55
N GLU A 477 -13.68 8.98 -15.48
CA GLU A 477 -14.68 9.69 -16.29
C GLU A 477 -16.15 9.31 -15.98
N LEU A 478 -16.42 8.36 -15.06
CA LEU A 478 -17.80 7.90 -14.77
C LEU A 478 -18.44 8.75 -13.65
N GLU A 479 -19.74 9.04 -13.83
CA GLU A 479 -20.47 9.96 -12.95
C GLU A 479 -21.55 9.28 -12.10
N SER A 480 -22.07 8.12 -12.53
CA SER A 480 -23.22 7.48 -11.89
C SER A 480 -22.98 6.00 -11.58
N PRO A 481 -23.59 5.46 -10.51
CA PRO A 481 -23.41 4.06 -10.09
C PRO A 481 -23.67 3.03 -11.20
N GLY A 482 -24.62 3.28 -12.11
CA GLY A 482 -24.94 2.36 -13.20
C GLY A 482 -23.83 2.27 -14.26
N GLU A 483 -23.05 3.32 -14.49
CA GLU A 483 -21.90 3.26 -15.39
C GLU A 483 -20.77 2.42 -14.78
N TYR A 484 -20.52 2.56 -13.48
CA TYR A 484 -19.55 1.72 -12.75
C TYR A 484 -19.93 0.23 -12.81
N VAL A 485 -21.22 -0.10 -12.77
CA VAL A 485 -21.73 -1.47 -12.95
C VAL A 485 -21.52 -1.98 -14.40
N GLU A 486 -21.68 -1.14 -15.42
CA GLU A 486 -21.36 -1.55 -16.80
C GLU A 486 -19.86 -1.73 -17.06
N LEU A 487 -19.00 -0.95 -16.38
CA LEU A 487 -17.55 -1.18 -16.36
C LEU A 487 -17.19 -2.49 -15.65
N MET A 488 -17.80 -2.79 -14.50
CA MET A 488 -17.67 -4.09 -13.83
C MET A 488 -18.06 -5.22 -14.79
N ARG A 489 -19.24 -5.15 -15.42
CA ARG A 489 -19.74 -6.14 -16.40
C ARG A 489 -18.81 -6.32 -17.61
N LEU A 490 -18.01 -5.31 -17.97
CA LEU A 490 -16.97 -5.39 -19.00
C LEU A 490 -15.69 -6.08 -18.48
N ALA A 491 -15.21 -5.72 -17.30
CA ALA A 491 -14.03 -6.33 -16.67
C ALA A 491 -14.26 -7.80 -16.27
N GLU A 492 -15.46 -8.15 -15.82
CA GLU A 492 -15.85 -9.52 -15.45
C GLU A 492 -15.73 -10.47 -16.65
N ARG A 493 -16.06 -10.06 -17.88
CA ARG A 493 -15.87 -10.90 -19.09
C ARG A 493 -14.41 -11.30 -19.35
N ARG A 494 -13.45 -10.68 -18.66
CA ARG A 494 -12.02 -10.94 -18.73
C ARG A 494 -11.45 -11.65 -17.49
N GLY A 495 -12.25 -11.88 -16.45
CA GLY A 495 -11.74 -12.30 -15.14
C GLY A 495 -11.01 -11.17 -14.37
N ALA A 496 -11.16 -9.92 -14.80
CA ALA A 496 -10.39 -8.78 -14.32
C ALA A 496 -11.09 -8.07 -13.14
N THR A 497 -11.53 -8.82 -12.13
CA THR A 497 -12.34 -8.33 -11.00
C THR A 497 -11.69 -7.17 -10.22
N HIS A 498 -10.36 -7.10 -10.19
CA HIS A 498 -9.61 -5.98 -9.61
C HIS A 498 -9.90 -4.63 -10.28
N LEU A 499 -10.20 -4.60 -11.59
CA LEU A 499 -10.62 -3.36 -12.26
C LEU A 499 -11.96 -2.87 -11.71
N ALA A 500 -12.89 -3.79 -11.40
CA ALA A 500 -14.14 -3.44 -10.74
C ALA A 500 -13.89 -2.93 -9.31
N VAL A 501 -13.04 -3.59 -8.52
CA VAL A 501 -12.72 -3.14 -7.15
C VAL A 501 -12.11 -1.72 -7.14
N ARG A 502 -11.16 -1.40 -8.04
CA ARG A 502 -10.65 -0.02 -8.19
C ARG A 502 -11.78 0.93 -8.60
N ALA A 503 -12.53 0.61 -9.65
CA ALA A 503 -13.60 1.46 -10.14
C ALA A 503 -14.64 1.76 -9.05
N GLY A 504 -14.99 0.77 -8.22
CA GLY A 504 -15.90 0.92 -7.08
C GLY A 504 -15.34 1.80 -5.96
N LYS A 505 -14.01 1.83 -5.76
CA LYS A 505 -13.34 2.79 -4.86
C LYS A 505 -13.36 4.21 -5.43
N VAL A 506 -13.17 4.38 -6.73
CA VAL A 506 -13.26 5.70 -7.41
C VAL A 506 -14.70 6.23 -7.36
N GLY A 507 -15.69 5.41 -7.72
CA GLY A 507 -17.12 5.73 -7.61
C GLY A 507 -17.53 6.08 -6.17
N ALA A 508 -17.02 5.35 -5.16
CA ALA A 508 -17.22 5.70 -3.75
C ALA A 508 -16.72 7.12 -3.40
N GLY A 509 -15.53 7.49 -3.89
CA GLY A 509 -14.96 8.82 -3.67
C GLY A 509 -15.71 9.95 -4.40
N ARG A 510 -16.43 9.62 -5.48
CA ARG A 510 -17.24 10.55 -6.30
C ARG A 510 -18.73 10.58 -5.92
N GLY A 511 -19.14 9.82 -4.89
CA GLY A 511 -20.55 9.66 -4.50
C GLY A 511 -21.36 8.69 -5.37
N ALA A 512 -20.79 8.20 -6.46
CA ALA A 512 -21.36 7.21 -7.38
C ALA A 512 -21.16 5.76 -6.87
N PHE A 513 -21.53 5.50 -5.60
CA PHE A 513 -21.30 4.21 -4.96
C PHE A 513 -22.22 3.09 -5.48
N ALA A 514 -21.63 1.95 -5.87
CA ALA A 514 -22.32 0.71 -6.22
C ALA A 514 -21.75 -0.46 -5.38
N PRO A 515 -22.55 -1.13 -4.51
CA PRO A 515 -22.01 -2.13 -3.57
C PRO A 515 -21.33 -3.33 -4.25
N GLU A 516 -21.86 -3.81 -5.37
CA GLU A 516 -21.31 -4.89 -6.20
C GLU A 516 -19.98 -4.55 -6.83
N VAL A 517 -19.80 -3.31 -7.28
CA VAL A 517 -18.56 -2.88 -7.92
C VAL A 517 -17.46 -2.73 -6.87
N ALA A 518 -17.78 -2.15 -5.71
CA ALA A 518 -16.83 -2.00 -4.61
C ALA A 518 -16.56 -3.31 -3.87
N TYR A 519 -17.54 -4.22 -3.77
CA TYR A 519 -17.47 -5.52 -3.07
C TYR A 519 -18.05 -6.66 -3.94
N PRO A 520 -17.35 -7.01 -5.03
CA PRO A 520 -17.78 -8.07 -5.93
C PRO A 520 -17.72 -9.42 -5.22
N LEU A 521 -18.67 -10.29 -5.54
CA LEU A 521 -18.68 -11.67 -5.08
C LEU A 521 -17.88 -12.52 -6.07
N VAL A 522 -16.78 -13.11 -5.60
CA VAL A 522 -16.07 -14.17 -6.33
C VAL A 522 -16.40 -15.53 -5.71
N PHE A 523 -16.16 -16.60 -6.46
CA PHE A 523 -16.24 -17.96 -5.93
C PHE A 523 -15.25 -18.17 -4.78
N VAL A 524 -15.70 -18.86 -3.74
CA VAL A 524 -14.85 -19.39 -2.66
C VAL A 524 -14.97 -20.92 -2.70
N PRO A 525 -13.86 -21.68 -2.85
CA PRO A 525 -13.89 -23.14 -2.84
C PRO A 525 -14.47 -23.70 -1.54
N GLU A 526 -15.25 -24.79 -1.62
CA GLU A 526 -15.82 -25.41 -0.41
C GLU A 526 -14.71 -25.85 0.56
N GLU A 527 -13.62 -26.41 0.02
CA GLU A 527 -12.36 -26.74 0.70
C GLU A 527 -11.83 -25.57 1.53
N ALA A 528 -11.84 -24.35 0.98
CA ALA A 528 -11.38 -23.15 1.68
C ALA A 528 -12.34 -22.77 2.84
N THR A 529 -13.65 -22.94 2.65
CA THR A 529 -14.66 -22.68 3.70
C THR A 529 -14.58 -23.63 4.90
N ARG A 530 -13.92 -24.80 4.75
CA ARG A 530 -13.63 -25.73 5.86
C ARG A 530 -12.53 -25.18 6.79
N PHE A 531 -11.69 -24.27 6.32
CA PHE A 531 -10.60 -23.65 7.08
C PHE A 531 -10.96 -22.30 7.69
N ALA A 532 -11.70 -21.45 6.98
CA ALA A 532 -12.10 -20.12 7.44
C ALA A 532 -13.48 -19.70 6.88
N PRO A 533 -14.22 -18.78 7.56
CA PRO A 533 -15.49 -18.28 7.04
C PRO A 533 -15.36 -17.61 5.66
N PRO A 534 -16.36 -17.76 4.77
CA PRO A 534 -16.29 -17.16 3.44
C PRO A 534 -16.21 -15.63 3.46
N GLU A 535 -16.82 -14.95 4.45
CA GLU A 535 -16.77 -13.48 4.50
C GLU A 535 -15.38 -12.92 4.80
N ILE A 536 -14.54 -13.64 5.57
CA ILE A 536 -13.17 -13.22 5.87
C ILE A 536 -12.19 -13.67 4.79
N ILE A 537 -12.43 -14.81 4.12
CA ILE A 537 -11.67 -15.18 2.91
C ILE A 537 -11.85 -14.11 1.82
N LEU A 538 -13.09 -13.68 1.56
CA LEU A 538 -13.39 -12.59 0.62
C LEU A 538 -12.83 -11.25 1.11
N GLY A 539 -13.04 -10.91 2.39
CA GLY A 539 -12.58 -9.65 2.96
C GLY A 539 -11.07 -9.48 2.99
N LEU A 540 -10.32 -10.58 3.17
CA LEU A 540 -8.87 -10.63 3.07
C LEU A 540 -8.41 -10.60 1.60
N SER A 541 -8.98 -11.43 0.73
CA SER A 541 -8.61 -11.46 -0.70
C SER A 541 -8.82 -10.10 -1.40
N ARG A 542 -9.87 -9.36 -1.01
CA ARG A 542 -10.11 -7.98 -1.46
C ARG A 542 -8.99 -7.03 -1.05
N GLN A 543 -8.43 -7.22 0.15
CA GLN A 543 -7.38 -6.36 0.70
C GLN A 543 -5.99 -6.72 0.18
N GLU A 544 -5.71 -8.01 -0.04
CA GLU A 544 -4.41 -8.50 -0.51
C GLU A 544 -4.17 -8.28 -2.01
N SER A 545 -5.21 -8.45 -2.84
CA SER A 545 -5.05 -8.51 -4.30
C SER A 545 -6.10 -7.74 -5.10
N GLU A 546 -7.13 -7.18 -4.45
CA GLU A 546 -8.35 -6.71 -5.10
C GLU A 546 -9.03 -7.80 -5.97
N PHE A 547 -8.79 -9.09 -5.67
CA PHE A 547 -9.11 -10.25 -6.50
C PHE A 547 -8.38 -10.32 -7.86
N ASN A 548 -7.17 -9.78 -7.96
CA ASN A 548 -6.27 -10.09 -9.08
C ASN A 548 -5.56 -11.43 -8.85
N PRO A 549 -5.89 -12.51 -9.59
CA PRO A 549 -5.24 -13.81 -9.40
C PRO A 549 -3.75 -13.82 -9.77
N ARG A 550 -3.29 -12.84 -10.58
CA ARG A 550 -1.90 -12.66 -10.99
C ARG A 550 -1.16 -11.62 -10.15
N ALA A 551 -1.73 -11.16 -9.03
CA ALA A 551 -1.09 -10.20 -8.14
C ALA A 551 0.27 -10.72 -7.65
N TYR A 552 1.31 -9.90 -7.79
CA TYR A 552 2.67 -10.22 -7.38
C TYR A 552 3.30 -9.04 -6.65
N SER A 553 3.57 -9.19 -5.34
CA SER A 553 4.20 -8.13 -4.56
C SER A 553 5.72 -8.11 -4.72
N ARG A 554 6.35 -6.96 -4.39
CA ARG A 554 7.81 -6.82 -4.34
C ARG A 554 8.49 -7.78 -3.35
N ALA A 555 7.76 -8.26 -2.33
CA ALA A 555 8.24 -9.28 -1.40
C ALA A 555 8.16 -10.71 -1.96
N GLY A 556 7.64 -10.88 -3.19
CA GLY A 556 7.48 -12.17 -3.86
C GLY A 556 6.20 -12.94 -3.50
N ALA A 557 5.25 -12.27 -2.84
CA ALA A 557 3.93 -12.81 -2.50
C ALA A 557 3.05 -12.94 -3.75
N ARG A 558 2.09 -13.88 -3.73
CA ARG A 558 1.43 -14.38 -4.96
C ARG A 558 -0.08 -14.57 -4.82
N GLY A 559 -0.80 -14.13 -5.85
CA GLY A 559 -2.21 -14.41 -6.11
C GLY A 559 -3.20 -13.79 -5.13
N LEU A 560 -4.40 -14.36 -5.09
CA LEU A 560 -5.58 -13.78 -4.45
C LEU A 560 -5.38 -13.43 -2.96
N MET A 561 -4.70 -14.29 -2.21
CA MET A 561 -4.43 -14.13 -0.77
C MET A 561 -2.94 -13.86 -0.48
N GLN A 562 -2.21 -13.30 -1.45
CA GLN A 562 -0.79 -12.90 -1.39
C GLN A 562 0.12 -13.84 -0.57
N LEU A 563 0.17 -15.10 -1.01
CA LEU A 563 1.00 -16.11 -0.34
C LEU A 563 2.48 -15.97 -0.72
N LEU A 564 3.34 -15.86 0.29
CA LEU A 564 4.78 -16.11 0.11
C LEU A 564 5.01 -17.59 -0.22
N PRO A 565 5.88 -17.94 -1.19
CA PRO A 565 6.16 -19.33 -1.57
C PRO A 565 6.59 -20.24 -0.41
N SER A 566 7.34 -19.72 0.56
CA SER A 566 7.73 -20.42 1.79
C SER A 566 6.55 -20.73 2.69
N THR A 567 5.70 -19.73 2.97
CA THR A 567 4.46 -19.88 3.74
C THR A 567 3.51 -20.89 3.09
N ALA A 568 3.34 -20.82 1.78
CA ALA A 568 2.54 -21.78 1.01
C ALA A 568 3.09 -23.21 1.11
N GLN A 569 4.41 -23.39 0.99
CA GLN A 569 5.04 -24.71 1.10
C GLN A 569 4.90 -25.32 2.50
N ILE A 570 5.04 -24.51 3.56
CA ILE A 570 4.85 -24.94 4.95
C ILE A 570 3.39 -25.33 5.20
N THR A 571 2.45 -24.50 4.74
CA THR A 571 1.00 -24.70 4.91
C THR A 571 0.54 -25.96 4.16
N ALA A 572 0.88 -26.08 2.86
CA ALA A 572 0.57 -27.27 2.07
C ALA A 572 1.11 -28.55 2.72
N ARG A 573 2.34 -28.51 3.27
CA ARG A 573 2.93 -29.65 3.99
C ARG A 573 2.20 -29.99 5.30
N LYS A 574 1.67 -29.01 6.06
CA LYS A 574 0.88 -29.29 7.27
C LYS A 574 -0.45 -29.96 6.91
N GLU A 575 -1.11 -29.51 5.84
CA GLU A 575 -2.39 -30.04 5.38
C GLU A 575 -2.30 -31.29 4.49
N GLY A 576 -1.08 -31.79 4.21
CA GLY A 576 -0.87 -32.94 3.30
C GLY A 576 -1.19 -32.65 1.83
N LEU A 577 -1.31 -31.38 1.45
CA LEU A 577 -1.61 -30.94 0.09
C LEU A 577 -0.33 -30.89 -0.77
N PRO A 578 -0.43 -31.12 -2.10
CA PRO A 578 0.70 -30.94 -3.01
C PRO A 578 1.12 -29.46 -3.06
N TYR A 579 2.43 -29.21 -3.05
CA TYR A 579 2.96 -27.86 -3.21
C TYR A 579 3.29 -27.55 -4.68
N SER A 580 2.73 -26.45 -5.21
CA SER A 580 3.10 -25.89 -6.51
C SER A 580 3.30 -24.38 -6.43
N ARG A 581 4.45 -23.89 -6.94
CA ARG A 581 4.83 -22.45 -6.90
C ARG A 581 4.23 -21.63 -8.05
N SER A 582 3.89 -22.28 -9.17
CA SER A 582 3.19 -21.69 -10.32
C SER A 582 1.69 -21.54 -10.03
N ALA A 583 1.07 -22.59 -9.48
CA ALA A 583 -0.34 -22.59 -9.06
C ALA A 583 -0.72 -21.42 -8.13
N LEU A 584 0.23 -20.85 -7.37
CA LEU A 584 -0.01 -19.64 -6.58
C LEU A 584 -0.38 -18.38 -7.41
N LEU A 585 -0.17 -18.39 -8.73
CA LEU A 585 -0.57 -17.34 -9.68
C LEU A 585 -1.50 -17.87 -10.79
N ASP A 586 -1.30 -19.13 -11.18
CA ASP A 586 -2.01 -19.74 -12.32
C ASP A 586 -3.33 -20.43 -11.90
N ASP A 587 -3.46 -20.83 -10.62
CA ASP A 587 -4.65 -21.49 -10.06
C ASP A 587 -5.19 -20.71 -8.85
N PRO A 588 -6.26 -19.90 -9.04
CA PRO A 588 -6.85 -19.12 -7.96
C PRO A 588 -7.56 -19.97 -6.90
N VAL A 589 -8.02 -21.18 -7.26
CA VAL A 589 -8.68 -22.11 -6.34
C VAL A 589 -7.64 -22.69 -5.37
N TYR A 590 -6.50 -23.16 -5.90
CA TYR A 590 -5.36 -23.57 -5.08
C TYR A 590 -4.86 -22.44 -4.18
N ASN A 591 -4.72 -21.21 -4.71
CA ASN A 591 -4.29 -20.06 -3.92
C ASN A 591 -5.23 -19.78 -2.74
N MET A 592 -6.55 -19.79 -2.96
CA MET A 592 -7.55 -19.62 -1.90
C MET A 592 -7.52 -20.75 -0.85
N ILE A 593 -7.34 -22.01 -1.26
CA ILE A 593 -7.32 -23.14 -0.32
C ILE A 593 -6.10 -23.06 0.60
N ILE A 594 -4.91 -22.80 0.06
CA ILE A 594 -3.69 -22.63 0.87
C ILE A 594 -3.76 -21.35 1.71
N GLY A 595 -4.36 -20.27 1.20
CA GLY A 595 -4.53 -19.00 1.93
C GLY A 595 -5.48 -19.14 3.12
N ALA A 596 -6.62 -19.80 2.92
CA ALA A 596 -7.58 -20.09 3.99
C ALA A 596 -6.98 -21.04 5.04
N ALA A 597 -6.24 -22.07 4.64
CA ALA A 597 -5.53 -22.95 5.56
C ALA A 597 -4.49 -22.17 6.40
N HIS A 598 -3.68 -21.29 5.78
CA HIS A 598 -2.70 -20.48 6.51
C HIS A 598 -3.38 -19.52 7.49
N LEU A 599 -4.46 -18.86 7.07
CA LEU A 599 -5.30 -18.01 7.91
C LEU A 599 -5.85 -18.79 9.12
N SER A 600 -6.32 -20.03 8.89
CA SER A 600 -6.81 -20.93 9.94
C SER A 600 -5.72 -21.25 10.96
N HIS A 601 -4.47 -21.50 10.53
CA HIS A 601 -3.35 -21.77 11.44
C HIS A 601 -2.99 -20.59 12.33
N LEU A 602 -3.21 -19.36 11.85
CA LEU A 602 -3.05 -18.15 12.65
C LEU A 602 -4.24 -17.96 13.61
N MET A 603 -5.47 -18.32 13.20
CA MET A 603 -6.60 -18.40 14.14
C MET A 603 -6.38 -19.44 15.23
N GLU A 604 -5.89 -20.65 14.90
CA GLU A 604 -5.49 -21.67 15.87
C GLU A 604 -4.45 -21.13 16.85
N LYS A 605 -3.42 -20.43 16.36
CA LYS A 605 -2.33 -19.90 17.20
C LYS A 605 -2.82 -18.88 18.24
N TYR A 606 -3.78 -18.02 17.88
CA TYR A 606 -4.23 -16.92 18.73
C TYR A 606 -5.59 -17.18 19.40
N ASP A 607 -5.93 -18.45 19.64
CA ASP A 607 -7.17 -18.93 20.26
C ASP A 607 -8.43 -18.31 19.62
N GLY A 608 -8.40 -18.13 18.30
CA GLY A 608 -9.49 -17.57 17.49
C GLY A 608 -9.52 -16.05 17.38
N SER A 609 -8.58 -15.29 17.96
CA SER A 609 -8.58 -13.83 17.86
C SER A 609 -8.25 -13.32 16.47
N TRP A 610 -9.23 -12.68 15.82
CA TRP A 610 -9.09 -12.14 14.47
C TRP A 610 -8.16 -10.93 14.42
N VAL A 611 -8.09 -10.12 15.47
CA VAL A 611 -7.16 -8.97 15.56
C VAL A 611 -5.71 -9.44 15.46
N MET A 612 -5.33 -10.42 16.29
CA MET A 612 -3.98 -10.99 16.33
C MET A 612 -3.68 -11.79 15.06
N THR A 613 -4.67 -12.56 14.57
CA THR A 613 -4.59 -13.32 13.31
C THR A 613 -4.26 -12.43 12.11
N LEU A 614 -5.02 -11.35 11.91
CA LEU A 614 -4.87 -10.47 10.75
C LEU A 614 -3.60 -9.62 10.83
N ALA A 615 -3.24 -9.16 12.04
CA ALA A 615 -1.96 -8.52 12.29
C ALA A 615 -0.78 -9.46 11.96
N ALA A 616 -0.87 -10.75 12.32
CA ALA A 616 0.17 -11.74 12.06
C ALA A 616 0.23 -12.20 10.59
N TYR A 617 -0.88 -12.11 9.84
CA TYR A 617 -0.92 -12.42 8.41
C TYR A 617 -0.09 -11.40 7.62
N ASN A 618 -0.25 -10.10 7.90
CA ASN A 618 0.47 -9.03 7.20
C ASN A 618 1.87 -8.73 7.80
N ALA A 619 2.01 -8.58 9.12
CA ALA A 619 3.29 -8.20 9.76
C ALA A 619 4.16 -9.39 10.22
N GLY A 620 3.66 -10.61 10.13
CA GLY A 620 4.30 -11.81 10.67
C GLY A 620 4.10 -11.98 12.17
N ALA A 621 3.95 -13.24 12.60
CA ALA A 621 3.60 -13.60 13.96
C ALA A 621 4.53 -13.03 15.05
N ASN A 622 5.84 -12.91 14.80
CA ASN A 622 6.80 -12.39 15.79
C ASN A 622 6.50 -10.94 16.20
N ARG A 623 6.08 -10.09 15.26
CA ARG A 623 5.71 -8.70 15.55
C ARG A 623 4.46 -8.63 16.42
N VAL A 624 3.53 -9.56 16.26
CA VAL A 624 2.34 -9.66 17.12
C VAL A 624 2.71 -10.06 18.54
N GLU A 625 3.69 -10.96 18.76
CA GLU A 625 4.21 -11.23 20.12
C GLU A 625 4.83 -9.97 20.76
N GLU A 626 5.68 -9.25 20.02
CA GLU A 626 6.29 -7.99 20.47
C GLU A 626 5.23 -6.93 20.84
N TRP A 627 4.07 -6.95 20.18
CA TRP A 627 2.94 -6.04 20.45
C TRP A 627 2.08 -6.50 21.63
N ILE A 628 1.92 -7.81 21.85
CA ILE A 628 1.25 -8.38 23.04
C ILE A 628 2.04 -8.07 24.31
N GLU A 629 3.35 -8.34 24.31
CA GLU A 629 4.23 -8.07 25.46
C GLU A 629 4.25 -6.58 25.85
N ARG A 630 3.97 -5.70 24.87
CA ARG A 630 4.04 -4.25 24.99
C ARG A 630 2.73 -3.56 25.36
N TYR A 631 1.65 -3.91 24.66
CA TYR A 631 0.35 -3.25 24.75
C TYR A 631 -0.69 -4.04 25.55
N GLY A 632 -0.32 -5.26 25.99
CA GLY A 632 -1.23 -6.24 26.54
C GLY A 632 -1.82 -7.14 25.46
N ASP A 633 -2.38 -8.28 25.90
CA ASP A 633 -3.14 -9.20 25.05
C ASP A 633 -4.52 -8.59 24.75
N PRO A 634 -4.93 -8.39 23.47
CA PRO A 634 -6.22 -7.78 23.13
C PRO A 634 -7.43 -8.66 23.49
N ARG A 635 -7.21 -9.90 23.96
CA ARG A 635 -8.24 -10.80 24.50
C ARG A 635 -8.45 -10.61 26.00
N ALA A 636 -7.55 -9.91 26.69
CA ALA A 636 -7.57 -9.76 28.14
C ALA A 636 -8.54 -8.65 28.61
N PRO A 637 -9.30 -8.87 29.71
CA PRO A 637 -10.15 -7.83 30.29
C PRO A 637 -9.35 -6.56 30.64
N GLY A 638 -9.79 -5.42 30.09
CA GLY A 638 -9.16 -4.11 30.32
C GLY A 638 -8.31 -3.59 29.17
N VAL A 639 -8.02 -4.40 28.14
CA VAL A 639 -7.47 -3.92 26.86
C VAL A 639 -8.63 -3.62 25.91
N ASP A 640 -8.74 -2.38 25.42
CA ASP A 640 -9.69 -2.04 24.35
C ASP A 640 -9.08 -2.48 23.00
N PRO A 641 -9.70 -3.42 22.26
CA PRO A 641 -9.13 -3.91 21.00
C PRO A 641 -9.05 -2.83 19.91
N VAL A 642 -9.85 -1.76 20.00
CA VAL A 642 -9.77 -0.62 19.07
C VAL A 642 -8.51 0.21 19.34
N ASP A 643 -8.13 0.39 20.61
CA ASP A 643 -6.85 1.00 20.99
C ASP A 643 -5.66 0.09 20.76
N TRP A 644 -5.82 -1.24 20.87
CA TRP A 644 -4.77 -2.17 20.48
C TRP A 644 -4.46 -2.08 18.97
N VAL A 645 -5.49 -1.97 18.13
CA VAL A 645 -5.32 -1.74 16.69
C VAL A 645 -4.62 -0.40 16.42
N GLU A 646 -5.02 0.72 17.04
CA GLU A 646 -4.32 2.01 16.83
C GLU A 646 -2.89 2.07 17.43
N GLN A 647 -2.56 1.18 18.38
CA GLN A 647 -1.19 0.98 18.85
C GLN A 647 -0.26 0.32 17.82
N ILE A 648 -0.80 -0.38 16.80
CA ILE A 648 0.01 -1.04 15.74
C ILE A 648 0.95 -0.01 15.08
N PRO A 649 2.29 -0.16 15.21
CA PRO A 649 3.25 0.85 14.75
C PRO A 649 3.28 1.04 13.23
N PHE A 650 3.03 -0.03 12.48
CA PHE A 650 3.01 -0.01 11.02
C PHE A 650 1.64 0.48 10.52
N SER A 651 1.63 1.62 9.80
CA SER A 651 0.44 2.18 9.17
C SER A 651 -0.25 1.17 8.23
N GLU A 652 0.55 0.46 7.43
CA GLU A 652 0.09 -0.61 6.54
C GLU A 652 -0.70 -1.68 7.31
N THR A 653 -0.09 -2.32 8.32
CA THR A 653 -0.72 -3.40 9.10
C THR A 653 -1.94 -2.91 9.87
N ARG A 654 -1.90 -1.68 10.41
CA ARG A 654 -3.06 -1.09 11.10
C ARG A 654 -4.24 -0.93 10.15
N ASN A 655 -4.01 -0.30 9.01
CA ASN A 655 -5.00 -0.12 7.97
C ASN A 655 -5.51 -1.49 7.50
N TYR A 656 -4.62 -2.43 7.20
CA TYR A 656 -4.94 -3.80 6.79
C TYR A 656 -5.94 -4.47 7.75
N VAL A 657 -5.67 -4.45 9.07
CA VAL A 657 -6.59 -5.02 10.07
C VAL A 657 -7.95 -4.33 10.01
N GLN A 658 -8.00 -2.99 10.04
CA GLN A 658 -9.26 -2.23 9.94
C GLN A 658 -10.03 -2.56 8.65
N ARG A 659 -9.33 -2.71 7.51
CA ARG A 659 -9.93 -3.04 6.21
C ARG A 659 -10.47 -4.46 6.14
N VAL A 660 -9.76 -5.48 6.62
CA VAL A 660 -10.30 -6.85 6.57
C VAL A 660 -11.52 -6.99 7.50
N PHE A 661 -11.53 -6.30 8.65
CA PHE A 661 -12.70 -6.24 9.54
C PHE A 661 -13.91 -5.55 8.88
N GLU A 662 -13.75 -4.36 8.27
CA GLU A 662 -14.87 -3.67 7.62
C GLU A 662 -15.36 -4.44 6.38
N ASN A 663 -14.44 -5.03 5.60
CA ASN A 663 -14.76 -5.86 4.44
C ASN A 663 -15.57 -7.10 4.83
N ALA A 664 -15.23 -7.77 5.94
CA ALA A 664 -15.91 -8.99 6.38
C ALA A 664 -17.39 -8.74 6.73
N GLN A 665 -17.75 -7.60 7.31
CA GLN A 665 -19.16 -7.27 7.57
C GLN A 665 -19.92 -6.99 6.26
N VAL A 666 -19.32 -6.25 5.32
CA VAL A 666 -19.93 -6.03 3.99
C VAL A 666 -20.12 -7.36 3.26
N TYR A 667 -19.11 -8.24 3.24
CA TYR A 667 -19.21 -9.55 2.60
C TYR A 667 -20.24 -10.47 3.26
N ARG A 668 -20.35 -10.45 4.59
CA ARG A 668 -21.40 -11.18 5.31
C ARG A 668 -22.79 -10.75 4.86
N SER A 669 -23.02 -9.46 4.58
CA SER A 669 -24.29 -8.95 4.03
C SER A 669 -24.48 -9.26 2.53
N ARG A 670 -23.42 -9.16 1.72
CA ARG A 670 -23.46 -9.50 0.28
C ARG A 670 -23.76 -11.00 0.07
N LEU A 671 -23.21 -11.88 0.90
CA LEU A 671 -23.45 -13.33 0.87
C LEU A 671 -24.87 -13.71 1.31
N THR A 672 -25.46 -13.00 2.28
CA THR A 672 -26.85 -13.25 2.72
C THR A 672 -27.90 -12.43 1.97
N GLN A 673 -27.48 -11.54 1.05
CA GLN A 673 -28.31 -10.59 0.31
C GLN A 673 -29.28 -9.79 1.21
N SER A 674 -28.84 -9.45 2.42
CA SER A 674 -29.69 -8.88 3.47
C SER A 674 -28.93 -8.02 4.47
N ALA A 675 -29.65 -7.15 5.19
CA ALA A 675 -29.10 -6.44 6.34
C ALA A 675 -28.72 -7.43 7.45
N ILE A 676 -27.50 -7.32 7.96
CA ILE A 676 -26.94 -8.24 8.97
C ILE A 676 -27.03 -7.65 10.37
N ALA A 677 -26.98 -8.48 11.40
CA ALA A 677 -26.73 -7.99 12.75
C ALA A 677 -25.34 -7.35 12.85
N GLY A 678 -25.23 -6.21 13.55
CA GLY A 678 -23.94 -5.63 13.91
C GLY A 678 -23.09 -6.63 14.71
N ARG A 679 -21.82 -6.76 14.34
CA ARG A 679 -20.90 -7.83 14.81
C ARG A 679 -19.43 -7.45 14.81
N LEU A 680 -19.01 -6.27 14.34
CA LEU A 680 -17.59 -5.94 14.25
C LEU A 680 -16.94 -5.90 15.64
N ALA A 681 -17.61 -5.31 16.64
CA ALA A 681 -17.12 -5.32 18.02
C ALA A 681 -17.00 -6.75 18.59
N ALA A 682 -17.98 -7.61 18.33
CA ALA A 682 -17.95 -9.02 18.76
C ALA A 682 -16.91 -9.87 18.00
N ASP A 683 -16.60 -9.52 16.75
CA ASP A 683 -15.54 -10.14 15.96
C ASP A 683 -14.14 -9.65 16.42
N LEU A 684 -14.00 -8.40 16.91
CA LEU A 684 -12.76 -7.88 17.52
C LEU A 684 -12.43 -8.60 18.84
N GLU A 685 -13.43 -8.81 19.70
CA GLU A 685 -13.25 -9.45 21.02
C GLU A 685 -13.00 -10.98 20.97
N ARG A 686 -12.95 -11.59 19.78
CA ARG A 686 -12.73 -13.04 19.61
C ARG A 686 -11.47 -13.53 20.31
N GLY A 687 -11.56 -14.72 20.90
CA GLY A 687 -10.53 -15.30 21.77
C GLY A 687 -10.55 -14.74 23.20
N GLY A 688 -11.17 -13.59 23.45
CA GLY A 688 -11.47 -13.07 24.78
C GLY A 688 -12.80 -13.58 25.36
N PRO A 689 -13.08 -13.32 26.65
CA PRO A 689 -14.27 -13.84 27.34
C PRO A 689 -15.60 -13.25 26.84
N ASN A 690 -15.56 -12.08 26.18
CA ASN A 690 -16.73 -11.45 25.57
C ASN A 690 -16.96 -11.94 24.12
N GLY A 691 -15.89 -12.37 23.45
CA GLY A 691 -15.88 -12.72 22.04
C GLY A 691 -16.74 -13.94 21.73
N ARG A 692 -17.87 -13.73 21.07
CA ARG A 692 -18.72 -14.84 20.61
C ARG A 692 -18.04 -15.56 19.46
N ALA A 693 -17.60 -16.80 19.72
CA ALA A 693 -17.34 -17.80 18.69
C ALA A 693 -18.67 -18.17 17.99
N GLY A 694 -19.19 -17.26 17.17
CA GLY A 694 -20.33 -17.52 16.31
C GLY A 694 -19.99 -18.67 15.37
N ALA A 695 -20.89 -19.65 15.26
CA ALA A 695 -20.76 -20.74 14.31
C ALA A 695 -20.50 -20.19 12.90
N LEU A 696 -19.69 -20.91 12.12
CA LEU A 696 -19.44 -20.61 10.71
C LEU A 696 -20.77 -20.28 10.03
N ALA A 697 -20.83 -19.13 9.35
CA ALA A 697 -22.03 -18.72 8.64
C ALA A 697 -22.28 -19.74 7.52
N ALA A 698 -23.23 -20.66 7.74
CA ALA A 698 -23.60 -21.64 6.76
C ALA A 698 -24.04 -20.92 5.48
N LEU A 699 -23.33 -21.18 4.38
CA LEU A 699 -23.73 -20.67 3.06
C LEU A 699 -25.18 -21.09 2.80
N PRO A 700 -26.00 -20.22 2.16
CA PRO A 700 -27.35 -20.60 1.80
C PRO A 700 -27.30 -21.88 0.92
N PRO A 701 -28.06 -22.93 1.24
CA PRO A 701 -28.05 -24.16 0.45
C PRO A 701 -28.51 -23.85 -0.98
N ASN A 702 -27.78 -24.40 -1.95
CA ASN A 702 -27.73 -24.00 -3.37
C ASN A 702 -26.85 -22.76 -3.63
N GLY A 703 -25.53 -22.99 -3.75
CA GLY A 703 -24.56 -21.97 -4.11
C GLY A 703 -24.66 -21.54 -5.58
N ASN A 704 -25.53 -20.58 -5.87
CA ASN A 704 -25.41 -19.68 -7.03
C ASN A 704 -24.69 -18.39 -6.61
N LEU A 705 -23.41 -18.50 -6.27
CA LEU A 705 -22.50 -17.36 -6.48
C LEU A 705 -22.45 -17.07 -7.99
N PRO A 706 -22.23 -15.82 -8.43
CA PRO A 706 -21.94 -15.58 -9.84
C PRO A 706 -20.76 -16.46 -10.24
N PRO A 707 -20.81 -17.12 -11.42
CA PRO A 707 -19.73 -18.01 -11.83
C PRO A 707 -18.42 -17.21 -11.85
N ILE A 708 -17.32 -17.87 -11.47
CA ILE A 708 -16.00 -17.38 -11.89
C ILE A 708 -16.10 -17.15 -13.39
N PRO A 709 -15.72 -15.98 -13.93
CA PRO A 709 -15.65 -15.78 -15.36
C PRO A 709 -14.92 -16.97 -15.97
N GLU A 710 -15.62 -17.75 -16.81
CA GLU A 710 -15.23 -19.15 -17.06
C GLU A 710 -13.80 -19.26 -17.63
N ARG A 711 -13.34 -18.19 -18.26
CA ARG A 711 -11.97 -17.99 -18.72
C ARG A 711 -10.90 -18.10 -17.63
N THR A 712 -11.17 -17.75 -16.39
CA THR A 712 -10.24 -17.93 -15.26
C THR A 712 -10.13 -19.41 -14.87
N ILE A 713 -11.24 -20.16 -14.95
CA ILE A 713 -11.23 -21.63 -14.82
C ILE A 713 -10.44 -22.23 -16.00
N LEU A 714 -10.69 -21.77 -17.23
CA LEU A 714 -9.97 -22.23 -18.42
C LEU A 714 -8.47 -21.91 -18.38
N ILE A 715 -8.05 -20.81 -17.74
CA ILE A 715 -6.62 -20.50 -17.50
C ILE A 715 -6.01 -21.48 -16.50
N ALA A 716 -6.69 -21.75 -15.37
CA ALA A 716 -6.23 -22.73 -14.38
C ALA A 716 -6.16 -24.15 -15.00
N ASN A 717 -7.19 -24.56 -15.73
CA ASN A 717 -7.24 -25.86 -16.42
C ASN A 717 -6.17 -25.95 -17.52
N ALA A 718 -5.92 -24.89 -18.29
CA ALA A 718 -4.87 -24.87 -19.31
C ALA A 718 -3.46 -24.92 -18.70
N ALA A 719 -3.22 -24.25 -17.57
CA ALA A 719 -1.96 -24.34 -16.83
C ALA A 719 -1.76 -25.76 -16.25
N ALA A 720 -2.81 -26.38 -15.70
CA ALA A 720 -2.78 -27.76 -15.21
C ALA A 720 -2.52 -28.77 -16.34
N LEU A 721 -3.09 -28.56 -17.53
CA LEU A 721 -2.88 -29.39 -18.73
C LEU A 721 -1.49 -29.22 -19.38
N LEU A 722 -0.74 -28.18 -19.02
CA LEU A 722 0.64 -27.94 -19.49
C LEU A 722 1.71 -28.40 -18.48
N ALA A 723 1.33 -28.89 -17.32
CA ALA A 723 2.25 -29.60 -16.42
C ALA A 723 2.63 -30.97 -17.03
N PRO A 724 3.92 -31.37 -17.01
CA PRO A 724 4.34 -32.65 -17.60
C PRO A 724 3.71 -33.84 -16.86
N ALA A 725 3.01 -34.69 -17.60
CA ALA A 725 2.15 -35.74 -17.04
C ALA A 725 2.90 -36.96 -16.43
N ASP A 726 4.21 -37.08 -16.64
CA ASP A 726 5.01 -38.24 -16.24
C ASP A 726 5.60 -38.14 -14.82
N ALA A 727 4.76 -38.43 -13.83
CA ALA A 727 5.16 -38.74 -12.46
C ALA A 727 4.53 -40.07 -11.99
N ALA A 728 4.61 -41.11 -12.83
CA ALA A 728 4.04 -42.43 -12.52
C ALA A 728 4.75 -43.09 -11.31
N PRO A 729 4.00 -43.70 -10.37
CA PRO A 729 4.60 -44.29 -9.17
C PRO A 729 5.31 -45.62 -9.49
N MET A 730 6.64 -45.66 -9.34
CA MET A 730 7.42 -46.90 -9.48
C MET A 730 7.12 -47.87 -8.33
N THR A 731 6.50 -49.00 -8.67
CA THR A 731 6.50 -50.21 -7.81
C THR A 731 7.72 -51.09 -8.15
N PRO A 732 8.35 -51.75 -7.15
CA PRO A 732 9.58 -52.52 -7.38
C PRO A 732 9.29 -53.90 -7.99
N ALA A 733 10.03 -54.25 -9.06
CA ALA A 733 10.04 -55.60 -9.60
C ALA A 733 10.92 -56.55 -8.74
N PRO A 734 10.54 -57.83 -8.57
CA PRO A 734 11.22 -58.73 -7.66
C PRO A 734 12.41 -59.47 -8.30
N GLY A 735 13.58 -59.31 -7.68
CA GLY A 735 14.65 -60.31 -7.69
C GLY A 735 15.69 -60.20 -8.80
N ASP A 736 16.93 -59.97 -8.38
CA ASP A 736 17.93 -61.02 -8.58
C ASP A 736 18.78 -61.20 -7.30
N LYS A 737 19.54 -62.30 -7.19
CA LYS A 737 20.16 -62.74 -5.93
C LYS A 737 21.69 -62.69 -5.90
N ALA A 738 22.19 -62.42 -4.70
CA ALA A 738 23.48 -62.84 -4.14
C ALA A 738 24.79 -62.23 -4.68
N ALA A 739 25.31 -61.28 -3.91
CA ALA A 739 26.68 -61.36 -3.38
C ALA A 739 26.64 -60.93 -1.89
N SER A 740 27.56 -61.40 -1.05
CA SER A 740 27.42 -61.35 0.42
C SER A 740 28.61 -60.76 1.18
N SER A 741 28.34 -59.83 2.10
CA SER A 741 29.03 -59.67 3.40
C SER A 741 28.19 -58.73 4.27
N SER A 742 27.50 -59.20 5.31
CA SER A 742 28.01 -59.53 6.66
C SER A 742 28.37 -58.29 7.49
N ALA A 743 27.51 -58.00 8.47
CA ALA A 743 27.50 -56.86 9.38
C ALA A 743 28.83 -56.45 10.04
N ALA A 744 28.96 -55.15 10.29
CA ALA A 744 29.72 -54.57 11.40
C ALA A 744 28.77 -53.76 12.29
N THR A 745 29.11 -53.58 13.57
CA THR A 745 28.19 -53.09 14.61
C THR A 745 28.31 -51.61 14.93
N ASP A 746 27.18 -51.03 15.34
CA ASP A 746 27.04 -49.68 15.88
C ASP A 746 27.59 -49.58 17.32
N GLU A 747 28.50 -48.63 17.58
CA GLU A 747 28.61 -47.92 18.87
C GLU A 747 29.20 -46.51 18.63
N PRO A 748 28.85 -45.50 19.45
CA PRO A 748 28.82 -44.10 19.00
C PRO A 748 30.13 -43.32 19.19
N GLN A 749 30.32 -42.29 18.35
CA GLN A 749 31.33 -41.23 18.56
C GLN A 749 30.73 -39.83 18.46
N GLN A 750 31.43 -38.86 19.06
CA GLN A 750 30.94 -37.49 19.33
C GLN A 750 31.05 -36.54 18.11
N PRO A 751 30.25 -35.45 18.08
CA PRO A 751 30.37 -34.43 17.03
C PRO A 751 31.72 -33.68 17.07
N PRO A 752 32.28 -33.28 15.91
CA PRO A 752 33.59 -32.64 15.83
C PRO A 752 33.60 -31.16 16.23
N GLN A 753 34.75 -30.67 16.69
CA GLN A 753 34.94 -29.28 17.15
C GLN A 753 35.54 -28.37 16.06
N THR A 754 35.17 -27.09 16.08
CA THR A 754 35.69 -26.04 15.18
C THR A 754 37.03 -25.47 15.70
N PRO A 755 38.03 -25.19 14.84
CA PRO A 755 39.35 -24.74 15.30
C PRO A 755 39.40 -23.24 15.69
N ALA A 756 40.04 -22.94 16.83
CA ALA A 756 40.15 -21.58 17.36
C ALA A 756 41.45 -20.84 16.91
N ARG A 757 41.37 -19.50 16.76
CA ARG A 757 42.54 -18.62 16.57
C ARG A 757 43.01 -18.03 17.90
N LYS A 758 44.33 -18.06 18.14
CA LYS A 758 44.96 -17.64 19.40
C LYS A 758 44.97 -16.11 19.59
N ARG A 759 44.71 -15.64 20.81
CA ARG A 759 45.34 -14.45 21.42
C ARG A 759 45.80 -14.77 22.85
N ARG A 760 46.58 -13.86 23.44
CA ARG A 760 47.58 -14.15 24.50
C ARG A 760 47.11 -13.69 25.89
N VAL A 761 47.48 -14.46 26.93
CA VAL A 761 47.11 -14.23 28.34
C VAL A 761 48.17 -13.44 29.09
N LEU A 762 47.72 -12.56 30.01
CA LEU A 762 48.30 -12.23 31.32
C LEU A 762 47.08 -12.06 32.27
N ALA A 763 46.92 -12.89 33.30
CA ALA A 763 47.40 -12.67 34.68
C ALA A 763 46.63 -11.49 35.35
N GLU A 764 45.54 -11.74 36.10
CA GLU A 764 45.47 -12.26 37.50
C GLU A 764 45.64 -11.17 38.57
N GLU A 765 44.56 -10.85 39.31
CA GLU A 765 44.56 -10.87 40.77
C GLU A 765 43.13 -10.95 41.34
N GLN A 766 42.97 -11.06 42.67
CA GLN A 766 41.76 -11.58 43.35
C GLN A 766 41.11 -10.55 44.28
N THR A 767 39.80 -10.67 44.56
CA THR A 767 39.22 -10.78 45.95
C THR A 767 37.68 -10.92 45.96
N ALA A 768 37.12 -11.26 47.13
CA ALA A 768 35.69 -11.50 47.41
C ALA A 768 34.95 -10.16 47.76
N ASP A 769 33.67 -10.06 48.13
CA ASP A 769 32.74 -11.05 48.74
C ASP A 769 31.24 -10.69 48.55
N ARG A 770 30.37 -11.68 48.83
CA ARG A 770 28.90 -11.71 49.14
C ARG A 770 27.88 -10.65 48.64
N ALA A 771 26.69 -11.19 48.31
CA ALA A 771 25.41 -10.54 47.94
C ALA A 771 24.55 -10.17 49.20
N PRO A 772 23.28 -9.66 49.13
CA PRO A 772 22.41 -9.36 47.97
C PRO A 772 21.73 -7.95 48.01
N ALA A 773 20.70 -7.73 47.17
CA ALA A 773 20.07 -6.43 46.90
C ALA A 773 18.96 -5.96 47.88
N PRO A 774 18.72 -4.64 47.99
CA PRO A 774 17.50 -4.03 48.53
C PRO A 774 16.62 -3.31 47.46
N PRO A 775 15.35 -2.96 47.75
CA PRO A 775 14.36 -2.53 46.74
C PRO A 775 14.19 -1.01 46.54
N ALA A 776 13.33 -0.64 45.59
CA ALA A 776 13.05 0.72 45.12
C ALA A 776 12.48 1.71 46.16
N ARG A 777 12.65 3.00 45.90
CA ARG A 777 12.02 4.12 46.63
C ARG A 777 11.28 5.06 45.68
N LYS A 778 10.12 5.56 46.11
CA LYS A 778 9.42 6.69 45.48
C LYS A 778 10.19 8.01 45.76
N PRO A 779 10.21 8.98 44.83
CA PRO A 779 10.56 10.36 45.17
C PRO A 779 9.42 11.03 45.95
N SER A 780 9.77 11.87 46.93
CA SER A 780 8.83 12.61 47.78
C SER A 780 8.50 13.99 47.20
N GLN A 781 7.30 14.49 47.46
CA GLN A 781 7.02 15.93 47.39
C GLN A 781 7.76 16.67 48.54
N PRO A 782 8.35 17.84 48.28
CA PRO A 782 8.39 18.93 49.25
C PRO A 782 7.12 19.79 49.13
N ALA A 783 6.70 20.41 50.23
CA ALA A 783 5.55 21.32 50.29
C ALA A 783 5.90 22.59 51.10
N LEU A 784 4.95 23.52 51.18
CA LEU A 784 5.03 24.84 51.85
C LEU A 784 5.80 25.91 51.03
N SER A 785 5.42 27.20 51.02
CA SER A 785 4.35 27.89 51.76
C SER A 785 3.73 29.07 50.96
N GLU A 786 2.48 29.41 51.25
CA GLU A 786 1.93 30.76 50.97
C GLU A 786 2.60 31.84 51.85
N PRO A 787 2.35 33.13 51.57
CA PRO A 787 1.37 33.84 52.43
C PRO A 787 0.40 34.76 51.65
N ALA A 788 -0.62 35.29 52.33
CA ALA A 788 -1.74 36.03 51.74
C ALA A 788 -1.93 37.47 52.29
N ALA A 789 -2.57 38.31 51.46
CA ALA A 789 -3.37 39.52 51.76
C ALA A 789 -2.73 40.78 52.41
N ALA A 790 -2.95 41.96 51.78
CA ALA A 790 -3.56 43.16 52.41
C ALA A 790 -3.82 44.34 51.44
N PHE A 791 -5.09 44.80 51.42
CA PHE A 791 -5.70 46.15 51.25
C PHE A 791 -4.99 47.40 50.66
N ASP A 792 -5.77 48.10 49.80
CA ASP A 792 -6.02 49.56 49.60
C ASP A 792 -4.94 50.66 49.76
N GLU A 793 -4.83 51.57 48.77
CA GLU A 793 -5.45 52.92 48.86
C GLU A 793 -5.48 53.76 47.53
N ALA A 794 -6.35 54.78 47.55
CA ALA A 794 -6.61 55.98 46.72
C ALA A 794 -5.48 56.66 45.87
N SER A 795 -5.72 57.60 44.91
CA SER A 795 -6.91 58.08 44.14
C SER A 795 -6.51 59.23 43.13
N SER A 796 -7.47 59.74 42.33
CA SER A 796 -7.43 60.91 41.41
C SER A 796 -6.70 60.73 40.05
N ALA A 797 -7.09 61.34 38.91
CA ALA A 797 -8.28 62.10 38.46
C ALA A 797 -8.17 62.38 36.92
N ALA A 798 -9.18 62.78 36.12
CA ALA A 798 -10.65 62.72 36.17
C ALA A 798 -11.27 63.21 34.81
N ALA A 799 -12.60 63.07 34.63
CA ALA A 799 -13.47 63.59 33.54
C ALA A 799 -13.35 62.95 32.12
N GLY A 800 -14.44 62.68 31.38
CA GLY A 800 -15.86 62.61 31.80
C GLY A 800 -16.91 62.70 30.67
N VAL A 801 -18.07 62.00 30.85
CA VAL A 801 -19.40 62.22 30.19
C VAL A 801 -19.49 61.86 28.68
N SER A 802 -20.50 61.16 28.11
CA SER A 802 -21.59 60.21 28.49
C SER A 802 -22.20 59.67 27.17
N GLY A 803 -23.09 58.69 27.02
CA GLY A 803 -23.95 57.81 27.84
C GLY A 803 -24.76 56.92 26.85
N ALA A 804 -25.46 55.81 27.12
CA ALA A 804 -26.17 55.23 28.28
C ALA A 804 -27.68 55.01 27.96
N ALA A 805 -28.05 53.79 27.51
CA ALA A 805 -29.42 53.23 27.53
C ALA A 805 -29.37 51.68 27.36
N GLY A 806 -30.37 50.94 27.86
CA GLY A 806 -30.39 49.46 27.94
C GLY A 806 -31.46 48.75 27.08
N PRO A 807 -31.59 47.41 27.20
CA PRO A 807 -32.35 46.52 26.29
C PRO A 807 -33.82 46.28 26.78
N PRO A 808 -34.63 45.43 26.09
CA PRO A 808 -34.64 43.98 26.42
C PRO A 808 -35.00 42.99 25.27
N ASP A 809 -34.89 41.69 25.57
CA ASP A 809 -35.68 40.48 25.17
C ASP A 809 -36.19 40.23 23.72
N GLY A 810 -36.30 38.94 23.33
CA GLY A 810 -37.42 38.48 22.48
C GLY A 810 -37.23 37.32 21.48
N ALA A 811 -37.30 36.07 21.98
CA ALA A 811 -37.86 34.84 21.35
C ALA A 811 -37.85 34.59 19.80
N GLU A 812 -37.24 33.45 19.44
CA GLU A 812 -37.77 32.32 18.61
C GLU A 812 -38.21 32.45 17.12
N ALA A 813 -38.07 31.28 16.46
CA ALA A 813 -38.89 30.73 15.35
C ALA A 813 -38.50 30.94 13.87
N SER A 814 -38.10 29.81 13.27
CA SER A 814 -38.57 29.29 11.95
C SER A 814 -38.05 29.89 10.63
N LEU A 815 -37.04 29.21 10.08
CA LEU A 815 -37.13 28.48 8.80
C LEU A 815 -38.37 28.76 7.90
N ALA A 816 -38.16 29.28 6.68
CA ALA A 816 -38.29 28.51 5.42
C ALA A 816 -38.74 29.32 4.17
N ARG A 817 -37.99 29.15 3.07
CA ARG A 817 -38.37 29.32 1.64
C ARG A 817 -38.77 30.72 1.11
N LEU A 818 -37.93 31.22 0.21
CA LEU A 818 -38.17 31.63 -1.21
C LEU A 818 -36.99 32.56 -1.57
N ALA A 819 -36.12 32.34 -2.56
CA ALA A 819 -36.27 31.76 -3.91
C ALA A 819 -37.14 32.62 -4.84
N GLU A 820 -36.57 33.73 -5.33
CA GLU A 820 -36.76 34.28 -6.69
C GLU A 820 -35.86 35.51 -6.94
N ASN A 821 -35.31 35.59 -8.17
CA ASN A 821 -34.56 36.67 -8.84
C ASN A 821 -33.03 36.51 -8.99
N GLU A 822 -32.65 35.85 -10.09
CA GLU A 822 -31.42 36.13 -10.84
C GLU A 822 -31.61 37.40 -11.68
N ALA A 823 -30.57 38.24 -11.83
CA ALA A 823 -30.26 39.01 -13.05
C ALA A 823 -28.96 39.84 -12.91
N ASP A 824 -28.26 40.01 -14.04
CA ASP A 824 -27.40 41.14 -14.41
C ASP A 824 -26.26 41.60 -13.48
N ALA A 825 -25.15 40.84 -13.48
CA ALA A 825 -23.80 41.39 -13.64
C ALA A 825 -22.77 40.30 -13.99
N ALA A 826 -22.55 40.02 -15.28
CA ALA A 826 -21.53 39.05 -15.72
C ALA A 826 -20.81 39.49 -17.01
N SER A 827 -19.52 39.80 -16.90
CA SER A 827 -18.54 39.80 -18.00
C SER A 827 -17.11 39.77 -17.47
N ASP A 828 -16.25 39.00 -18.14
CA ASP A 828 -14.77 39.12 -18.17
C ASP A 828 -13.96 39.04 -16.86
N SER A 829 -13.83 37.81 -16.33
CA SER A 829 -12.49 37.20 -16.12
C SER A 829 -12.59 35.71 -15.71
N GLN A 830 -12.81 34.80 -16.66
CA GLN A 830 -12.64 33.36 -16.44
C GLN A 830 -11.17 32.98 -16.70
N ALA A 831 -10.42 32.75 -15.63
CA ALA A 831 -9.18 31.99 -15.66
C ALA A 831 -9.43 30.67 -14.92
N GLU A 832 -9.39 29.55 -15.63
CA GLU A 832 -9.84 28.26 -15.09
C GLU A 832 -8.88 27.70 -14.03
N GLY A 833 -9.20 27.97 -12.77
CA GLY A 833 -8.56 27.33 -11.61
C GLY A 833 -9.01 25.88 -11.48
N VAL A 834 -8.39 24.97 -12.22
CA VAL A 834 -8.64 23.52 -12.13
C VAL A 834 -8.37 23.05 -10.68
N PRO A 835 -9.37 22.53 -9.96
CA PRO A 835 -9.14 21.99 -8.61
C PRO A 835 -8.32 20.69 -8.71
N PRO A 836 -7.37 20.44 -7.79
CA PRO A 836 -6.53 19.25 -7.85
C PRO A 836 -7.38 17.98 -7.64
N ALA A 837 -7.45 17.15 -8.68
CA ALA A 837 -8.13 15.85 -8.61
C ALA A 837 -7.50 14.98 -7.50
N PRO A 838 -8.28 14.37 -6.60
CA PRO A 838 -7.75 13.56 -5.52
C PRO A 838 -7.15 12.27 -6.10
N LEU A 839 -5.83 12.15 -6.04
CA LEU A 839 -5.10 10.93 -6.45
C LEU A 839 -5.41 9.78 -5.48
N LEU A 840 -6.54 9.10 -5.72
CA LEU A 840 -6.85 7.76 -5.19
C LEU A 840 -5.98 6.71 -5.91
N GLY A 841 -4.66 6.86 -5.76
CA GLY A 841 -3.72 5.82 -6.10
C GLY A 841 -4.00 4.57 -5.25
N VAL A 842 -3.88 3.40 -5.86
CA VAL A 842 -3.88 2.13 -5.11
C VAL A 842 -2.59 2.12 -4.29
N LEU A 843 -2.70 2.49 -3.01
CA LEU A 843 -1.59 2.55 -2.06
C LEU A 843 -1.16 1.14 -1.64
N ILE A 844 -0.51 0.43 -2.58
CA ILE A 844 0.67 -0.37 -2.22
C ILE A 844 1.78 0.66 -2.00
N GLU A 845 1.87 1.20 -0.79
CA GLU A 845 3.00 2.07 -0.43
C GLU A 845 4.31 1.31 -0.60
N PRO A 846 5.40 1.98 -1.03
CA PRO A 846 6.71 1.36 -1.01
C PRO A 846 7.11 1.11 0.44
N ALA A 847 7.03 -0.15 0.88
CA ALA A 847 7.45 -0.57 2.21
C ALA A 847 8.79 0.07 2.58
N SER A 848 8.74 0.97 3.57
CA SER A 848 9.90 1.70 4.09
C SER A 848 10.97 0.69 4.57
N PRO A 849 12.28 0.98 4.51
CA PRO A 849 13.34 0.02 4.86
C PRO A 849 13.39 -0.41 6.36
N GLN A 850 12.31 -0.21 7.11
CA GLN A 850 12.08 -0.64 8.49
C GLN A 850 12.22 -2.15 8.69
N ASN A 851 11.98 -2.98 7.67
CA ASN A 851 12.13 -4.44 7.75
C ASN A 851 13.58 -4.94 7.62
N ALA A 852 14.57 -4.04 7.49
CA ALA A 852 16.00 -4.39 7.34
C ALA A 852 16.81 -4.38 8.66
N GLN A 853 16.13 -4.40 9.82
CA GLN A 853 16.79 -4.39 11.13
C GLN A 853 16.26 -5.50 12.05
N ASP A 854 16.82 -6.70 11.91
CA ASP A 854 17.26 -7.53 13.03
C ASP A 854 18.15 -8.70 12.56
N ALA A 855 19.02 -9.21 13.43
CA ALA A 855 20.22 -9.96 13.04
C ALA A 855 20.00 -11.31 12.30
N GLY A 856 18.76 -11.79 12.21
CA GLY A 856 18.40 -12.99 11.42
C GLY A 856 18.27 -12.74 9.91
N SER A 857 17.88 -11.53 9.46
CA SER A 857 17.61 -11.25 8.04
C SER A 857 18.88 -10.94 7.23
N CYS A 858 19.99 -10.63 7.89
CA CYS A 858 21.26 -10.30 7.24
C CYS A 858 21.89 -11.45 6.45
N GLN A 859 21.53 -12.71 6.70
CA GLN A 859 22.02 -13.81 5.88
C GLN A 859 21.18 -13.95 4.61
N THR A 860 19.86 -14.06 4.70
CA THR A 860 18.96 -14.11 3.54
C THR A 860 19.10 -12.89 2.62
N TYR A 861 19.39 -11.70 3.16
CA TYR A 861 19.65 -10.52 2.33
C TYR A 861 21.01 -10.56 1.60
N ARG A 862 22.04 -11.19 2.20
CA ARG A 862 23.31 -11.47 1.48
C ARG A 862 23.16 -12.59 0.47
N ASP A 863 22.40 -13.62 0.79
CA ASP A 863 22.15 -14.74 -0.13
C ASP A 863 21.36 -14.23 -1.35
N TYR A 864 20.38 -13.34 -1.13
CA TYR A 864 19.68 -12.59 -2.19
C TYR A 864 20.64 -11.73 -3.02
N ILE A 865 21.46 -10.85 -2.40
CA ILE A 865 22.43 -10.04 -3.14
C ILE A 865 23.40 -10.92 -3.92
N ALA A 866 23.93 -11.99 -3.33
CA ALA A 866 24.83 -12.92 -4.00
C ALA A 866 24.14 -13.75 -5.10
N GLU A 867 22.81 -13.88 -5.11
CA GLU A 867 22.04 -14.47 -6.20
C GLU A 867 21.82 -13.45 -7.32
N THR A 868 21.42 -12.21 -7.00
CA THR A 868 21.31 -11.12 -7.98
C THR A 868 22.66 -10.76 -8.62
N GLU A 869 23.76 -10.72 -7.86
CA GLU A 869 25.12 -10.53 -8.39
C GLU A 869 25.55 -11.69 -9.32
N ARG A 870 25.01 -12.92 -9.10
CA ARG A 870 25.22 -14.06 -10.01
C ARG A 870 24.35 -13.97 -11.27
N GLU A 871 23.12 -13.47 -11.16
CA GLU A 871 22.22 -13.23 -12.30
C GLU A 871 22.71 -12.05 -13.16
N GLU A 872 23.19 -10.96 -12.56
CA GLU A 872 23.82 -9.83 -13.25
C GLU A 872 25.15 -10.24 -13.91
N ALA A 873 26.00 -11.01 -13.23
CA ALA A 873 27.23 -11.54 -13.85
C ALA A 873 26.92 -12.48 -15.03
N ALA A 874 25.89 -13.32 -14.94
CA ALA A 874 25.46 -14.18 -16.05
C ALA A 874 24.87 -13.37 -17.22
N ALA A 875 24.19 -12.24 -16.93
CA ALA A 875 23.69 -11.33 -17.96
C ALA A 875 24.83 -10.53 -18.63
N ASP A 876 25.87 -10.14 -17.89
CA ASP A 876 27.06 -9.48 -18.44
C ASP A 876 27.93 -10.45 -19.25
N ASP A 877 28.08 -11.73 -18.85
CA ASP A 877 28.71 -12.77 -19.67
C ASP A 877 27.92 -13.04 -20.97
N LEU A 878 26.57 -13.03 -20.92
CA LEU A 878 25.74 -13.11 -22.14
C LEU A 878 25.97 -11.91 -23.08
N ASN A 879 26.01 -10.70 -22.52
CA ASN A 879 26.30 -9.48 -23.28
C ASN A 879 27.74 -9.45 -23.82
N ALA A 880 28.71 -10.03 -23.10
CA ALA A 880 30.08 -10.19 -23.57
C ALA A 880 30.15 -11.19 -24.74
N GLY A 881 29.42 -12.30 -24.66
CA GLY A 881 29.27 -13.27 -25.76
C GLY A 881 28.69 -12.63 -27.03
N MET A 882 27.55 -11.94 -26.91
CA MET A 882 26.95 -11.22 -28.05
C MET A 882 27.87 -10.14 -28.64
N ARG A 883 28.66 -9.45 -27.80
CA ARG A 883 29.65 -8.47 -28.28
C ARG A 883 30.88 -9.10 -28.95
N ALA A 884 31.19 -10.36 -28.67
CA ALA A 884 32.24 -11.11 -29.36
C ALA A 884 31.80 -11.56 -30.75
N GLU A 885 30.55 -12.03 -30.92
CA GLU A 885 30.00 -12.39 -32.23
C GLU A 885 29.85 -11.17 -33.16
N LEU A 886 29.46 -10.01 -32.62
CA LEU A 886 29.28 -8.77 -33.38
C LEU A 886 30.59 -8.03 -33.76
N ALA A 887 31.76 -8.62 -33.48
CA ALA A 887 33.08 -7.99 -33.71
C ALA A 887 34.02 -8.79 -34.64
N GLY A 888 33.54 -9.86 -35.27
CA GLY A 888 34.35 -10.72 -36.15
C GLY A 888 34.15 -10.44 -37.64
N ASP A 889 35.14 -9.82 -38.29
CA ASP A 889 35.21 -9.74 -39.76
C ASP A 889 35.41 -11.14 -40.38
N GLY A 890 34.50 -11.55 -41.26
CA GLY A 890 34.54 -12.81 -42.01
C GLY A 890 33.79 -12.66 -43.35
N PRO A 891 34.32 -13.15 -44.49
CA PRO A 891 33.89 -12.67 -45.80
C PRO A 891 32.62 -13.33 -46.35
N ALA A 892 31.99 -12.61 -47.28
CA ALA A 892 30.71 -12.97 -47.90
C ALA A 892 30.75 -14.23 -48.78
N CYS A 893 29.62 -14.96 -48.78
CA CYS A 893 29.10 -15.67 -49.94
C CYS A 893 27.57 -15.81 -49.83
#